data_AF-A0A8C2RNU0-F1
#
_entry.id   AF-A0A8C2RNU0-F1
#
_cell.length_a   1.000
_cell.length_b   1.000
_cell.length_c   1.000
_cell.angle_alpha   90.00
_cell.angle_beta   90.00
_cell.angle_gamma   90.00
#
_symmetry.space_group_name_H-M   'P 1'
#
loop_
_entity.id
_entity.type
_entity.pdbx_description
1 polymer ?
#
loop_
_entity_poly.entity_id
_entity_poly.type
_entity_poly.pdbx_seq_one_letter_code
_entity_poly.pdbx_strand_id
1 'polypeptide(L)'
;MTLPRQLPRGFNNKSQEEGSRTKELRGPREGTASRIPEKLRTQLIASRTSAKGGEAGITPPRHETRLANRRRQALLCSLIGFGGNAPNTLREAYCLALICTVAGGGQEGCAAATSICSEGAAARSLRRQRAARLRDMAAASAVSVLLVAAERHRWQRVPRLLLPPRGWAWKQRTRKYATTTGKNISKVLIANRGEIACRVIRTAKKMGVQSVAVYSEADRNSMHVDMADEAYLIGPAPSQQSYLSMEKIIQVAKISAAQAIHPGYGFLSENMEFAELCKQEGIIFVGPPSSAIRDMGIKSTSKSIMAAAGVPVVEGYHGEDQSDQCLKEHARTIGYPVMIKAVRGGGGKGMRIVRSEKEFQEQLESARREAKKSFNDDAMLIEKFVDTPRHVEVQVFGDHHGNVVYLFERDCSVQRRHQKIIEEAPGPGIKPEVRKKLGEAAVRAAKAVNYVGAGTVEFIMDSKHNFYFMEMNTRLQVEHPVTEMITGTDLVEWQLRIAAGEKIPLSQEEITLRGHAFEARIYAEDPNNNFMPGAGPLVHLSTPRADLTTRIETGVRQGDEVSMHYDPMIAKLVVWAADRQAALTKLKYSLRQYNIVGLHTNIDFLLSLSGHPEFEAGNVHTDFIPQHHKELLPDRKTTAKEFLCQAALGLILKEKAVSDVFKIQTQDQYSPFASSNGRRLNICYSRNMTLRDGKNNVAVAVTYNRDGSYSMQDGSIQIGIPVPRYLSSASSGETQGGAAAPMTGTIEKVFVKAGDRVKAGDPLVVMIAMKMEHTIKAPKEGTVKKVFYKEGSQANRHAPLVEFEEEDSDRREAD
;
A
#
# COMPACT_ATOMS: atom_id res chain seq x y z
N MET A 1 40.28 -47.90 -14.78
CA MET A 1 40.15 -47.62 -16.23
C MET A 1 39.75 -46.15 -16.39
N THR A 2 40.41 -45.29 -17.16
CA THR A 2 41.79 -45.34 -17.71
C THR A 2 42.25 -43.91 -18.04
N LEU A 3 43.46 -43.56 -17.58
CA LEU A 3 44.29 -42.40 -17.98
C LEU A 3 44.74 -42.51 -19.47
N PRO A 4 45.52 -41.57 -20.08
CA PRO A 4 46.25 -40.38 -19.57
C PRO A 4 45.84 -39.08 -20.32
N ARG A 5 46.60 -38.01 -20.64
CA ARG A 5 48.03 -37.53 -20.59
C ARG A 5 47.97 -35.97 -20.67
N GLN A 6 48.92 -35.12 -20.26
CA GLN A 6 50.18 -35.23 -19.49
C GLN A 6 50.59 -33.85 -18.89
N LEU A 7 51.58 -33.86 -18.00
CA LEU A 7 52.41 -32.74 -17.49
C LEU A 7 53.65 -32.49 -18.43
N PRO A 8 54.60 -31.51 -18.25
CA PRO A 8 55.14 -31.08 -16.94
C PRO A 8 55.86 -29.69 -16.78
N ARG A 9 56.41 -29.47 -15.56
CA ARG A 9 57.46 -28.47 -15.13
C ARG A 9 57.06 -26.98 -15.22
N GLY A 10 57.32 -26.11 -14.24
CA GLY A 10 57.86 -26.28 -12.88
C GLY A 10 59.31 -25.82 -12.71
N PHE A 11 59.51 -24.67 -12.04
CA PHE A 11 60.78 -24.24 -11.44
C PHE A 11 60.52 -23.30 -10.25
N ASN A 12 61.50 -23.19 -9.34
CA ASN A 12 61.45 -22.38 -8.12
C ASN A 12 62.78 -21.62 -8.01
N ASN A 13 62.80 -20.32 -7.68
CA ASN A 13 64.04 -19.65 -7.30
C ASN A 13 63.84 -18.35 -6.50
N LYS A 14 64.92 -17.93 -5.80
CA LYS A 14 64.99 -16.76 -4.92
C LYS A 14 65.66 -15.55 -5.62
N SER A 15 65.77 -14.44 -4.86
CA SER A 15 66.77 -13.36 -4.97
C SER A 15 66.67 -12.40 -6.19
N GLN A 16 67.13 -11.15 -6.15
CA GLN A 16 67.71 -10.36 -5.04
C GLN A 16 67.41 -8.84 -5.17
N GLU A 17 68.13 -8.04 -4.38
CA GLU A 17 68.08 -6.58 -4.19
C GLU A 17 68.19 -5.71 -5.46
N GLU A 18 67.72 -4.45 -5.39
CA GLU A 18 68.56 -3.24 -5.45
C GLU A 18 67.74 -1.96 -5.19
N GLY A 19 68.40 -0.78 -5.05
CA GLY A 19 67.72 0.53 -5.18
C GLY A 19 67.81 1.51 -4.00
N SER A 20 69.02 1.95 -3.60
CA SER A 20 69.18 3.00 -2.57
C SER A 20 68.92 4.43 -3.09
N ARG A 21 68.43 5.33 -2.21
CA ARG A 21 69.17 6.57 -1.84
C ARG A 21 68.53 7.41 -0.72
N THR A 22 69.40 8.07 0.03
CA THR A 22 69.15 8.87 1.24
C THR A 22 68.99 10.36 0.96
N LYS A 23 68.38 11.11 1.90
CA LYS A 23 69.06 12.21 2.60
C LYS A 23 68.31 12.70 3.85
N GLU A 24 69.09 13.08 4.87
CA GLU A 24 68.66 13.75 6.10
C GLU A 24 68.55 15.27 5.91
N LEU A 25 67.99 15.99 6.90
CA LEU A 25 68.71 17.09 7.56
C LEU A 25 68.11 17.41 8.95
N ARG A 26 68.81 18.26 9.72
CA ARG A 26 68.63 18.44 11.18
C ARG A 26 67.86 19.73 11.52
N GLY A 27 67.26 19.80 12.71
CA GLY A 27 66.70 21.04 13.28
C GLY A 27 67.73 21.87 14.08
N PRO A 28 67.28 22.96 14.72
CA PRO A 28 67.80 23.28 16.06
C PRO A 28 66.66 23.61 17.07
N ARG A 29 67.02 24.22 18.22
CA ARG A 29 66.21 24.38 19.43
C ARG A 29 65.76 25.84 19.68
N GLU A 30 65.02 26.00 20.78
CA GLU A 30 64.85 27.22 21.59
C GLU A 30 64.04 28.37 20.94
N GLY A 31 63.16 29.09 21.66
CA GLY A 31 62.67 28.90 23.04
C GLY A 31 61.84 30.10 23.51
N THR A 32 61.21 30.00 24.69
CA THR A 32 60.97 31.07 25.72
C THR A 32 59.89 30.60 26.72
N ALA A 33 59.77 31.28 27.88
CA ALA A 33 58.95 30.80 29.00
C ALA A 33 58.18 31.90 29.75
N SER A 34 56.96 31.56 30.18
CA SER A 34 56.21 32.16 31.31
C SER A 34 55.08 31.18 31.67
N ARG A 35 55.03 30.53 32.85
CA ARG A 35 54.71 31.05 34.20
C ARG A 35 53.35 31.76 34.24
N ILE A 36 52.25 31.16 34.72
CA ILE A 36 51.87 30.90 36.15
C ILE A 36 51.62 32.21 36.92
N PRO A 37 50.51 32.42 37.70
CA PRO A 37 49.61 31.43 38.31
C PRO A 37 48.07 31.67 38.26
N GLU A 38 47.37 30.61 38.65
CA GLU A 38 46.12 30.53 39.46
C GLU A 38 45.98 31.59 40.59
N LYS A 39 44.74 32.06 40.94
CA LYS A 39 44.13 32.04 42.31
C LYS A 39 42.95 33.01 42.58
N LEU A 40 42.13 32.59 43.57
CA LEU A 40 41.15 33.32 44.43
C LEU A 40 39.94 34.01 43.73
N ARG A 41 38.65 33.88 44.11
CA ARG A 41 37.86 33.48 45.32
C ARG A 41 37.32 34.68 46.13
N THR A 42 36.06 34.53 46.59
CA THR A 42 35.38 35.20 47.73
C THR A 42 34.78 36.62 47.53
N GLN A 43 33.42 36.66 47.48
CA GLN A 43 32.52 37.56 48.27
C GLN A 43 32.65 39.11 48.08
N LEU A 44 31.75 40.01 48.54
CA LEU A 44 30.60 40.00 49.47
C LEU A 44 29.70 41.25 49.16
N ILE A 45 28.62 41.47 49.95
CA ILE A 45 27.85 42.73 50.14
C ILE A 45 26.90 43.18 49.00
N ALA A 46 25.69 43.72 49.24
CA ALA A 46 24.72 43.56 50.35
C ALA A 46 23.35 44.22 50.00
N SER A 47 22.31 43.84 50.77
CA SER A 47 21.06 44.60 51.00
C SER A 47 20.01 44.61 49.85
N ARG A 48 18.71 44.84 50.08
CA ARG A 48 18.03 45.43 51.26
C ARG A 48 16.62 44.83 51.52
N THR A 49 16.39 44.40 52.77
CA THR A 49 15.15 44.54 53.60
C THR A 49 13.72 44.20 53.09
N SER A 50 13.09 43.21 53.77
CA SER A 50 11.75 43.21 54.45
C SER A 50 10.44 43.51 53.67
N ALA A 51 9.24 43.02 54.06
CA ALA A 51 8.75 42.23 55.21
C ALA A 51 7.75 41.13 54.69
N LYS A 52 7.35 40.03 55.37
CA LYS A 52 7.12 39.61 56.78
C LYS A 52 5.69 39.88 57.32
N GLY A 53 5.06 38.82 57.85
CA GLY A 53 3.63 38.68 58.21
C GLY A 53 2.90 37.73 57.24
N GLY A 54 2.09 36.73 57.61
CA GLY A 54 1.51 36.33 58.92
C GLY A 54 -0.03 36.34 58.82
N GLU A 55 -0.83 35.35 59.26
CA GLU A 55 -0.56 34.07 59.94
C GLU A 55 -1.57 32.95 59.51
N ALA A 56 -1.52 31.78 60.18
CA ALA A 56 -2.25 30.53 59.90
C ALA A 56 -3.71 30.48 60.42
N GLY A 57 -4.48 29.41 60.09
CA GLY A 57 -5.94 29.41 60.35
C GLY A 57 -6.78 28.11 60.36
N ILE A 58 -6.21 26.91 60.62
CA ILE A 58 -6.96 25.71 61.10
C ILE A 58 -7.95 25.04 60.08
N THR A 59 -8.48 23.84 60.41
CA THR A 59 -9.03 22.82 59.48
C THR A 59 -10.49 22.33 59.83
N PRO A 60 -10.97 21.06 59.67
CA PRO A 60 -12.24 20.73 58.98
C PRO A 60 -13.26 20.06 59.96
N PRO A 61 -14.13 19.04 59.63
CA PRO A 61 -14.75 18.56 58.37
C PRO A 61 -16.30 18.35 58.47
N ARG A 62 -17.01 17.83 57.43
CA ARG A 62 -17.94 16.66 57.45
C ARG A 62 -18.94 16.49 56.27
N HIS A 63 -19.00 15.25 55.76
CA HIS A 63 -20.17 14.38 55.43
C HIS A 63 -21.48 14.87 54.74
N GLU A 64 -21.71 14.26 53.55
CA GLU A 64 -22.86 13.41 53.13
C GLU A 64 -24.28 13.90 52.69
N THR A 65 -24.74 13.17 51.65
CA THR A 65 -26.11 12.75 51.24
C THR A 65 -27.28 13.71 50.96
N ARG A 66 -27.54 13.85 49.64
CA ARG A 66 -28.78 13.48 48.90
C ARG A 66 -30.19 13.93 49.34
N LEU A 67 -30.93 14.34 48.29
CA LEU A 67 -32.39 14.29 48.07
C LEU A 67 -33.29 15.35 48.77
N ALA A 68 -33.83 16.24 47.93
CA ALA A 68 -35.18 16.78 48.05
C ALA A 68 -35.81 16.86 46.64
N ASN A 69 -37.07 16.45 46.47
CA ASN A 69 -37.75 16.36 45.17
C ASN A 69 -39.27 16.45 45.35
N ARG A 70 -39.95 17.52 44.88
CA ARG A 70 -41.42 17.60 44.77
C ARG A 70 -41.97 18.85 44.04
N ARG A 71 -43.14 18.65 43.37
CA ARG A 71 -44.05 19.62 42.68
C ARG A 71 -43.52 20.12 41.31
N ARG A 72 -44.17 19.96 40.13
CA ARG A 72 -45.59 20.11 39.64
C ARG A 72 -46.06 21.57 39.60
N GLN A 73 -46.77 22.12 38.59
CA GLN A 73 -47.35 21.68 37.28
C GLN A 73 -47.37 22.91 36.31
N ALA A 74 -47.84 22.99 35.06
CA ALA A 74 -48.70 22.20 34.12
C ALA A 74 -47.96 22.00 32.75
N LEU A 75 -48.45 21.69 31.52
CA LEU A 75 -49.74 21.61 30.78
C LEU A 75 -50.38 22.95 30.34
N LEU A 76 -51.01 23.11 29.15
CA LEU A 76 -51.41 22.22 28.02
C LEU A 76 -50.95 22.89 26.67
N CYS A 77 -51.06 22.46 25.40
CA CYS A 77 -51.84 21.50 24.58
C CYS A 77 -50.92 20.91 23.47
N SER A 78 -51.14 19.81 22.71
CA SER A 78 -52.23 18.83 22.44
C SER A 78 -53.13 19.07 21.21
N LEU A 79 -53.04 18.18 20.19
CA LEU A 79 -54.15 17.32 19.70
C LEU A 79 -53.67 16.25 18.67
N ILE A 80 -54.06 14.98 18.91
CA ILE A 80 -54.26 13.83 17.99
C ILE A 80 -53.05 13.26 17.18
N GLY A 81 -52.97 11.93 17.12
CA GLY A 81 -52.19 11.17 16.14
C GLY A 81 -52.68 9.72 15.97
N PHE A 82 -52.47 9.16 14.77
CA PHE A 82 -52.60 7.76 14.30
C PHE A 82 -51.90 7.74 12.91
N GLY A 83 -51.43 6.64 12.32
CA GLY A 83 -51.30 5.22 12.70
C GLY A 83 -50.23 4.57 11.77
N GLY A 84 -49.92 3.27 11.94
CA GLY A 84 -48.75 2.63 11.30
C GLY A 84 -49.00 1.77 10.05
N ASN A 85 -47.97 0.98 9.71
CA ASN A 85 -47.81 -0.02 8.64
C ASN A 85 -47.32 0.47 7.25
N ALA A 86 -46.48 -0.38 6.64
CA ALA A 86 -45.80 -0.24 5.34
C ALA A 86 -46.52 -1.16 4.29
N PRO A 87 -46.04 -1.41 3.03
CA PRO A 87 -44.66 -1.37 2.52
C PRO A 87 -44.47 -0.87 1.05
N ASN A 88 -43.29 -1.16 0.48
CA ASN A 88 -42.97 -1.28 -0.96
C ASN A 88 -43.10 -0.04 -1.87
N THR A 89 -41.97 0.63 -2.13
CA THR A 89 -41.19 0.43 -3.38
C THR A 89 -39.93 1.30 -3.39
N LEU A 90 -38.77 0.70 -3.69
CA LEU A 90 -37.48 1.43 -3.75
C LEU A 90 -36.89 1.31 -5.16
N ARG A 91 -37.38 2.16 -6.09
CA ARG A 91 -36.83 2.35 -7.44
C ARG A 91 -37.04 3.79 -7.91
N GLU A 92 -36.10 4.24 -8.75
CA GLU A 92 -36.26 5.35 -9.71
C GLU A 92 -36.59 6.75 -9.16
N ALA A 93 -35.61 7.36 -8.47
CA ALA A 93 -35.44 8.82 -8.48
C ALA A 93 -34.00 9.24 -8.12
N TYR A 94 -33.16 9.58 -9.11
CA TYR A 94 -32.12 10.63 -9.04
C TYR A 94 -31.37 10.74 -10.38
N CYS A 95 -31.85 11.63 -11.26
CA CYS A 95 -31.14 12.06 -12.47
C CYS A 95 -31.59 13.47 -12.89
N LEU A 96 -30.68 14.21 -13.53
CA LEU A 96 -30.82 15.58 -14.06
C LEU A 96 -31.23 16.70 -13.06
N ALA A 97 -30.25 17.54 -12.69
CA ALA A 97 -30.50 18.90 -12.18
C ALA A 97 -29.25 19.81 -12.29
N LEU A 98 -28.80 20.18 -13.51
CA LEU A 98 -27.73 21.19 -13.66
C LEU A 98 -27.63 21.89 -15.05
N ILE A 99 -28.63 22.70 -15.43
CA ILE A 99 -28.51 23.71 -16.52
C ILE A 99 -29.19 25.01 -16.07
N CYS A 100 -28.48 26.14 -16.21
CA CYS A 100 -28.84 27.50 -15.76
C CYS A 100 -29.05 27.63 -14.22
N THR A 101 -28.55 28.66 -13.53
CA THR A 101 -27.93 29.95 -13.92
C THR A 101 -26.69 30.16 -13.01
N VAL A 102 -25.69 31.02 -13.28
CA VAL A 102 -25.73 32.49 -13.32
C VAL A 102 -24.55 33.01 -14.15
N ALA A 103 -24.80 34.01 -15.00
CA ALA A 103 -23.80 34.98 -15.46
C ALA A 103 -24.14 36.35 -14.82
N GLY A 104 -23.14 37.20 -14.53
CA GLY A 104 -23.36 38.43 -13.75
C GLY A 104 -22.44 39.60 -14.13
N GLY A 105 -22.97 40.82 -13.93
CA GLY A 105 -22.41 42.10 -14.40
C GLY A 105 -22.84 42.41 -15.84
N GLY A 106 -23.33 43.60 -16.21
CA GLY A 106 -23.62 44.88 -15.55
C GLY A 106 -24.05 45.88 -16.66
N GLN A 107 -24.60 47.08 -16.44
CA GLN A 107 -24.85 47.90 -15.25
C GLN A 107 -25.95 48.96 -15.62
N GLU A 108 -26.60 49.60 -14.63
CA GLU A 108 -27.40 50.87 -14.72
C GLU A 108 -28.74 50.90 -15.50
N GLY A 109 -29.65 51.82 -15.13
CA GLY A 109 -30.24 52.64 -16.22
C GLY A 109 -31.68 53.22 -16.22
N CYS A 110 -32.56 53.06 -15.21
CA CYS A 110 -33.89 53.72 -15.13
C CYS A 110 -35.01 53.41 -16.17
N ALA A 111 -36.26 53.61 -15.69
CA ALA A 111 -37.49 54.06 -16.38
C ALA A 111 -38.07 53.32 -17.62
N ALA A 112 -39.08 52.46 -17.34
CA ALA A 112 -40.48 52.52 -17.82
C ALA A 112 -40.90 52.63 -19.32
N ALA A 113 -42.16 52.22 -19.56
CA ALA A 113 -43.04 52.49 -20.72
C ALA A 113 -42.90 51.66 -22.03
N THR A 114 -43.76 50.63 -22.12
CA THR A 114 -44.64 50.26 -23.27
C THR A 114 -44.27 50.50 -24.75
N SER A 115 -44.47 49.39 -25.51
CA SER A 115 -45.16 49.29 -26.82
C SER A 115 -44.39 49.27 -28.17
N ILE A 116 -44.55 48.13 -28.86
CA ILE A 116 -45.04 47.95 -30.25
C ILE A 116 -44.21 48.44 -31.48
N CYS A 117 -43.84 47.43 -32.30
CA CYS A 117 -43.63 47.40 -33.76
C CYS A 117 -42.34 47.83 -34.50
N SER A 118 -42.19 47.14 -35.64
CA SER A 118 -41.51 47.47 -36.92
C SER A 118 -39.99 47.66 -37.00
N GLU A 119 -39.35 46.62 -37.56
CA GLU A 119 -38.43 46.63 -38.73
C GLU A 119 -37.11 47.44 -38.74
N GLY A 120 -36.12 46.92 -39.50
CA GLY A 120 -35.07 47.76 -40.10
C GLY A 120 -33.63 47.68 -39.55
N ALA A 121 -33.01 46.49 -39.41
CA ALA A 121 -31.59 46.38 -38.99
C ALA A 121 -30.77 45.26 -39.67
N ALA A 122 -30.89 45.10 -41.00
CA ALA A 122 -29.99 44.22 -41.75
C ALA A 122 -28.55 44.78 -41.82
N ALA A 123 -27.57 43.90 -42.08
CA ALA A 123 -26.20 44.24 -42.50
C ALA A 123 -25.31 45.08 -41.53
N ARG A 124 -25.13 44.65 -40.27
CA ARG A 124 -23.89 44.98 -39.52
C ARG A 124 -23.35 44.00 -38.46
N SER A 125 -24.01 42.88 -38.19
CA SER A 125 -23.63 41.93 -37.10
C SER A 125 -22.65 40.81 -37.49
N LEU A 126 -22.61 40.37 -38.75
CA LEU A 126 -21.95 39.11 -39.16
C LEU A 126 -20.42 39.04 -38.94
N ARG A 127 -19.74 40.16 -38.65
CA ARG A 127 -18.27 40.20 -38.44
C ARG A 127 -17.81 39.93 -37.00
N ARG A 128 -18.71 39.87 -36.00
CA ARG A 128 -18.32 39.61 -34.59
C ARG A 128 -18.53 38.15 -34.13
N GLN A 129 -19.45 37.38 -34.70
CA GLN A 129 -19.73 36.01 -34.24
C GLN A 129 -18.71 34.95 -34.70
N ARG A 130 -17.89 35.20 -35.74
CA ARG A 130 -16.81 34.29 -36.16
C ARG A 130 -15.62 34.21 -35.19
N ALA A 131 -15.45 35.18 -34.29
CA ALA A 131 -14.31 35.24 -33.36
C ALA A 131 -14.50 34.42 -32.07
N ALA A 132 -15.75 34.13 -31.67
CA ALA A 132 -16.04 33.41 -30.43
C ALA A 132 -15.71 31.92 -30.52
N ARG A 133 -16.27 31.21 -31.52
CA ARG A 133 -16.11 29.75 -31.69
C ARG A 133 -14.66 29.28 -31.90
N LEU A 134 -13.74 30.18 -32.26
CA LEU A 134 -12.32 29.87 -32.40
C LEU A 134 -11.52 29.88 -31.08
N ARG A 135 -12.10 30.37 -29.97
CA ARG A 135 -11.46 30.32 -28.64
C ARG A 135 -11.85 29.07 -27.86
N ASP A 136 -13.13 28.70 -27.89
CA ASP A 136 -13.64 27.58 -27.09
C ASP A 136 -13.09 26.21 -27.56
N MET A 137 -12.84 26.04 -28.86
CA MET A 137 -12.19 24.83 -29.39
C MET A 137 -10.70 24.72 -29.02
N ALA A 138 -10.01 25.84 -28.78
CA ALA A 138 -8.60 25.84 -28.37
C ALA A 138 -8.42 25.44 -26.89
N ALA A 139 -9.38 25.79 -26.03
CA ALA A 139 -9.35 25.46 -24.61
C ALA A 139 -9.42 23.96 -24.33
N ALA A 140 -10.22 23.21 -25.09
CA ALA A 140 -10.41 21.77 -24.88
C ALA A 140 -9.14 20.95 -25.18
N SER A 141 -8.44 21.23 -26.29
CA SER A 141 -7.24 20.49 -26.68
C SER A 141 -6.03 20.76 -25.76
N ALA A 142 -5.96 21.92 -25.11
CA ALA A 142 -4.86 22.26 -24.21
C ALA A 142 -4.82 21.40 -22.94
N VAL A 143 -5.99 21.01 -22.41
CA VAL A 143 -6.11 20.27 -21.14
C VAL A 143 -5.61 18.82 -21.28
N SER A 144 -5.92 18.15 -22.39
CA SER A 144 -5.50 16.76 -22.63
C SER A 144 -3.99 16.59 -22.81
N VAL A 145 -3.32 17.59 -23.39
CA VAL A 145 -1.86 17.54 -23.67
C VAL A 145 -1.03 17.73 -22.40
N LEU A 146 -1.49 18.59 -21.49
CA LEU A 146 -0.81 18.85 -20.21
C LEU A 146 -0.82 17.63 -19.28
N LEU A 147 -1.87 16.81 -19.30
CA LEU A 147 -1.96 15.60 -18.48
C LEU A 147 -0.92 14.54 -18.87
N VAL A 148 -0.76 14.23 -20.16
CA VAL A 148 0.17 13.17 -20.63
C VAL A 148 1.64 13.61 -20.57
N ALA A 149 1.92 14.92 -20.64
CA ALA A 149 3.27 15.46 -20.45
C ALA A 149 3.70 15.49 -18.97
N ALA A 150 2.77 15.66 -18.02
CA ALA A 150 3.06 15.80 -16.60
C ALA A 150 3.56 14.51 -15.92
N GLU A 151 3.21 13.33 -16.46
CA GLU A 151 3.51 12.03 -15.83
C GLU A 151 4.97 11.54 -15.98
N ARG A 152 5.85 12.26 -16.71
CA ARG A 152 7.22 11.76 -16.99
C ARG A 152 8.38 12.57 -16.43
N HIS A 153 8.31 13.91 -16.36
CA HIS A 153 9.39 14.70 -15.75
C HIS A 153 8.91 16.03 -15.14
N ARG A 154 8.75 16.06 -13.80
CA ARG A 154 9.13 17.14 -12.85
C ARG A 154 8.28 17.08 -11.57
N TRP A 155 8.88 16.60 -10.47
CA TRP A 155 8.44 16.93 -9.10
C TRP A 155 9.57 17.65 -8.33
N GLN A 156 10.11 18.71 -8.94
CA GLN A 156 10.96 19.69 -8.27
C GLN A 156 10.67 21.10 -8.81
N ARG A 157 10.19 22.02 -7.94
CA ARG A 157 10.25 23.50 -8.05
C ARG A 157 9.50 24.14 -9.26
N VAL A 158 8.72 25.23 -9.21
CA VAL A 158 8.17 26.22 -8.23
C VAL A 158 6.93 26.88 -8.94
N PRO A 159 6.25 27.97 -8.48
CA PRO A 159 6.08 28.62 -7.17
C PRO A 159 4.60 28.87 -6.77
N ARG A 160 4.40 29.59 -5.65
CA ARG A 160 3.12 30.18 -5.19
C ARG A 160 2.39 30.99 -6.30
N LEU A 161 1.10 30.73 -6.54
CA LEU A 161 0.16 31.77 -7.01
C LEU A 161 -1.35 31.44 -6.82
N LEU A 162 -1.75 31.18 -5.57
CA LEU A 162 -3.14 31.30 -5.11
C LEU A 162 -3.12 31.67 -3.61
N LEU A 163 -3.65 32.84 -3.25
CA LEU A 163 -3.79 33.26 -1.85
C LEU A 163 -5.24 32.99 -1.40
N PRO A 164 -5.46 32.31 -0.25
CA PRO A 164 -6.78 32.29 0.37
C PRO A 164 -7.13 33.69 0.93
N PRO A 165 -8.42 34.00 1.16
CA PRO A 165 -8.84 35.26 1.74
C PRO A 165 -8.21 35.48 3.13
N ARG A 166 -7.94 36.75 3.47
CA ARG A 166 -7.25 37.14 4.71
C ARG A 166 -8.05 36.76 5.96
N GLY A 167 -7.61 35.72 6.65
CA GLY A 167 -8.03 35.36 8.00
C GLY A 167 -7.06 34.38 8.64
N TRP A 168 -6.91 34.43 9.96
CA TRP A 168 -6.19 33.42 10.76
C TRP A 168 -4.73 33.16 10.33
N ALA A 169 -3.88 34.17 10.53
CA ALA A 169 -2.43 34.02 10.41
C ALA A 169 -1.87 33.09 11.51
N TRP A 170 -1.76 31.80 11.20
CA TRP A 170 -1.08 30.82 12.06
C TRP A 170 0.40 31.19 12.20
N LYS A 171 0.77 31.80 13.33
CA LYS A 171 2.17 31.88 13.74
C LYS A 171 2.70 30.46 13.92
N GLN A 172 3.54 30.00 13.00
CA GLN A 172 4.31 28.77 13.18
C GLN A 172 5.28 28.93 14.35
N ARG A 173 4.79 28.67 15.57
CA ARG A 173 5.64 28.31 16.70
C ARG A 173 6.23 26.94 16.38
N THR A 174 7.52 26.89 16.10
CA THR A 174 8.32 25.68 16.20
C THR A 174 8.24 25.17 17.64
N ARG A 175 7.29 24.27 17.91
CA ARG A 175 7.22 23.51 19.17
C ARG A 175 8.44 22.61 19.23
N LYS A 176 9.54 23.11 19.81
CA LYS A 176 10.54 22.23 20.43
C LYS A 176 9.77 21.34 21.42
N TYR A 177 9.94 20.03 21.33
CA TYR A 177 9.40 19.08 22.31
C TYR A 177 10.21 19.25 23.61
N ALA A 178 9.82 20.22 24.41
CA ALA A 178 10.35 20.44 25.75
C ALA A 178 9.76 19.37 26.68
N THR A 179 10.46 18.24 26.79
CA THR A 179 10.10 17.17 27.72
C THR A 179 10.17 17.66 29.16
N THR A 180 9.20 17.28 29.99
CA THR A 180 9.16 17.62 31.42
C THR A 180 10.26 16.90 32.23
N THR A 181 10.99 15.98 31.61
CA THR A 181 11.92 15.02 32.24
C THR A 181 13.37 15.09 31.70
N GLY A 182 13.69 16.03 30.81
CA GLY A 182 15.06 16.54 30.66
C GLY A 182 15.97 15.92 29.59
N LYS A 183 15.54 14.90 28.83
CA LYS A 183 16.20 14.51 27.57
C LYS A 183 15.34 14.94 26.38
N ASN A 184 15.93 15.64 25.41
CA ASN A 184 15.24 16.17 24.24
C ASN A 184 15.83 15.54 22.97
N ILE A 185 15.06 14.66 22.33
CA ILE A 185 15.44 14.04 21.06
C ILE A 185 15.00 14.99 19.94
N SER A 186 15.89 15.90 19.55
CA SER A 186 15.69 16.83 18.43
C SER A 186 16.18 16.27 17.09
N LYS A 187 17.13 15.33 17.13
CA LYS A 187 17.66 14.57 15.99
C LYS A 187 17.85 13.09 16.35
N VAL A 188 17.35 12.20 15.50
CA VAL A 188 17.48 10.74 15.62
C VAL A 188 18.17 10.16 14.40
N LEU A 189 19.10 9.23 14.61
CA LEU A 189 19.68 8.38 13.57
C LEU A 189 18.90 7.08 13.46
N ILE A 190 18.59 6.67 12.24
CA ILE A 190 17.89 5.42 11.96
C ILE A 190 18.91 4.40 11.47
N ALA A 191 19.29 3.45 12.33
CA ALA A 191 20.33 2.45 12.05
C ALA A 191 19.77 1.24 11.27
N ASN A 192 19.02 1.51 10.21
CA ASN A 192 18.30 0.52 9.40
C ASN A 192 18.06 1.05 7.97
N ARG A 193 17.40 0.25 7.12
CA ARG A 193 17.13 0.54 5.70
C ARG A 193 15.67 0.25 5.30
N GLY A 194 15.32 0.55 4.06
CA GLY A 194 14.08 0.07 3.45
C GLY A 194 12.81 0.58 4.13
N GLU A 195 11.77 -0.26 4.23
CA GLU A 195 10.45 0.17 4.72
C GLU A 195 10.50 0.69 6.15
N ILE A 196 11.19 -0.02 7.06
CA ILE A 196 11.27 0.37 8.47
C ILE A 196 12.01 1.69 8.67
N ALA A 197 13.02 1.97 7.86
CA ALA A 197 13.65 3.29 7.88
C ALA A 197 12.66 4.38 7.43
N CYS A 198 11.89 4.14 6.37
CA CYS A 198 10.84 5.05 5.91
C CYS A 198 9.72 5.22 6.97
N ARG A 199 9.30 4.14 7.63
CA ARG A 199 8.31 4.10 8.74
C ARG A 199 8.74 4.98 9.91
N VAL A 200 10.01 4.90 10.31
CA VAL A 200 10.56 5.71 11.41
C VAL A 200 10.73 7.17 10.99
N ILE A 201 11.24 7.44 9.80
CA ILE A 201 11.36 8.80 9.26
C ILE A 201 9.99 9.49 9.15
N ARG A 202 8.93 8.77 8.74
CA ARG A 202 7.54 9.29 8.73
C ARG A 202 7.13 9.84 10.09
N THR A 203 7.33 9.10 11.17
CA THR A 203 6.96 9.55 12.53
C THR A 203 7.92 10.61 13.09
N ALA A 204 9.23 10.51 12.83
CA ALA A 204 10.17 11.56 13.21
C ALA A 204 9.76 12.92 12.61
N LYS A 205 9.43 12.96 11.31
CA LYS A 205 8.98 14.19 10.62
C LYS A 205 7.60 14.67 11.10
N LYS A 206 6.66 13.77 11.40
CA LYS A 206 5.37 14.07 12.08
C LYS A 206 5.59 14.76 13.44
N MET A 207 6.61 14.35 14.19
CA MET A 207 7.02 14.93 15.48
C MET A 207 7.94 16.15 15.36
N GLY A 208 8.36 16.55 14.15
CA GLY A 208 9.34 17.62 13.95
C GLY A 208 10.76 17.30 14.44
N VAL A 209 11.09 16.01 14.60
CA VAL A 209 12.42 15.50 14.94
C VAL A 209 13.21 15.31 13.65
N GLN A 210 14.45 15.82 13.59
CA GLN A 210 15.33 15.66 12.43
C GLN A 210 15.75 14.19 12.28
N SER A 211 15.80 13.71 11.03
CA SER A 211 16.06 12.32 10.69
C SER A 211 17.39 12.14 9.96
N VAL A 212 18.25 11.26 10.48
CA VAL A 212 19.53 10.87 9.86
C VAL A 212 19.44 9.43 9.38
N ALA A 213 19.56 9.19 8.08
CA ALA A 213 19.69 7.85 7.52
C ALA A 213 21.15 7.40 7.46
N VAL A 214 21.36 6.09 7.50
CA VAL A 214 22.59 5.44 7.04
C VAL A 214 22.31 4.59 5.81
N TYR A 215 23.29 4.46 4.93
CA TYR A 215 23.15 3.65 3.71
C TYR A 215 24.45 2.95 3.32
N SER A 216 24.34 1.79 2.69
CA SER A 216 25.44 1.11 2.01
C SER A 216 25.62 1.64 0.58
N GLU A 217 26.70 1.29 -0.09
CA GLU A 217 26.89 1.64 -1.52
C GLU A 217 25.73 1.21 -2.43
N ALA A 218 25.09 0.07 -2.14
CA ALA A 218 23.92 -0.43 -2.87
C ALA A 218 22.63 0.33 -2.55
N ASP A 219 22.52 0.91 -1.35
CA ASP A 219 21.34 1.69 -0.92
C ASP A 219 21.42 3.18 -1.25
N ARG A 220 22.43 3.63 -2.01
CA ARG A 220 22.66 5.06 -2.33
C ARG A 220 21.45 5.80 -2.90
N ASN A 221 20.58 5.10 -3.62
CA ASN A 221 19.39 5.65 -4.26
C ASN A 221 18.08 5.13 -3.61
N SER A 222 18.15 4.46 -2.47
CA SER A 222 16.99 3.85 -1.80
C SER A 222 16.07 4.90 -1.19
N MET A 223 14.77 4.61 -1.13
CA MET A 223 13.73 5.57 -0.69
C MET A 223 14.01 6.19 0.68
N HIS A 224 14.63 5.47 1.62
CA HIS A 224 14.92 5.98 2.96
C HIS A 224 16.04 7.04 2.99
N VAL A 225 16.94 7.04 1.99
CA VAL A 225 17.99 8.05 1.83
C VAL A 225 17.39 9.37 1.37
N ASP A 226 16.55 9.33 0.32
CA ASP A 226 15.82 10.50 -0.18
C ASP A 226 14.80 11.05 0.82
N MET A 227 14.30 10.21 1.74
CA MET A 227 13.33 10.62 2.75
C MET A 227 13.93 11.28 3.98
N ALA A 228 15.21 11.05 4.31
CA ALA A 228 15.85 11.61 5.50
C ALA A 228 16.13 13.12 5.36
N ASP A 229 16.58 13.77 6.43
CA ASP A 229 17.06 15.17 6.39
C ASP A 229 18.58 15.23 6.20
N GLU A 230 19.29 14.21 6.66
CA GLU A 230 20.71 13.95 6.44
C GLU A 230 20.91 12.45 6.15
N ALA A 231 21.90 12.08 5.34
CA ALA A 231 22.19 10.67 5.03
C ALA A 231 23.70 10.42 4.89
N TYR A 232 24.19 9.31 5.44
CA TYR A 232 25.62 8.99 5.47
C TYR A 232 25.95 7.57 4.98
N LEU A 233 26.99 7.46 4.16
CA LEU A 233 27.53 6.21 3.66
C LEU A 233 28.28 5.46 4.77
N ILE A 234 27.88 4.22 5.05
CA ILE A 234 28.53 3.33 6.03
C ILE A 234 29.34 2.18 5.40
N GLY A 235 29.57 2.21 4.09
CA GLY A 235 30.47 1.31 3.36
C GLY A 235 29.75 0.37 2.38
N PRO A 236 30.39 -0.74 1.99
CA PRO A 236 29.93 -1.58 0.89
C PRO A 236 28.65 -2.36 1.21
N ALA A 237 28.03 -2.92 0.17
CA ALA A 237 26.74 -3.57 0.25
C ALA A 237 26.59 -4.69 1.31
N PRO A 238 27.58 -5.58 1.56
CA PRO A 238 27.41 -6.65 2.56
C PRO A 238 27.14 -6.11 3.97
N SER A 239 26.01 -6.51 4.57
CA SER A 239 25.52 -5.99 5.86
C SER A 239 26.55 -6.06 7.01
N GLN A 240 27.39 -7.09 7.03
CA GLN A 240 28.49 -7.25 8.01
C GLN A 240 29.50 -6.10 7.97
N GLN A 241 29.69 -5.48 6.80
CA GLN A 241 30.63 -4.39 6.57
C GLN A 241 29.94 -3.00 6.56
N SER A 242 28.61 -2.96 6.65
CA SER A 242 27.79 -1.75 6.68
C SER A 242 26.84 -1.74 7.89
N TYR A 243 25.58 -2.17 7.74
CA TYR A 243 24.54 -2.01 8.76
C TYR A 243 24.77 -2.73 10.10
N LEU A 244 25.66 -3.72 10.16
CA LEU A 244 26.09 -4.40 11.39
C LEU A 244 27.38 -3.80 12.00
N SER A 245 28.02 -2.83 11.34
CA SER A 245 29.28 -2.22 11.78
C SER A 245 29.01 -1.15 12.85
N MET A 246 28.90 -1.60 14.10
CA MET A 246 28.60 -0.78 15.28
C MET A 246 29.42 0.51 15.34
N GLU A 247 30.74 0.41 15.14
CA GLU A 247 31.69 1.52 15.13
C GLU A 247 31.26 2.65 14.16
N LYS A 248 30.86 2.29 12.94
CA LYS A 248 30.45 3.25 11.91
C LYS A 248 29.10 3.89 12.24
N ILE A 249 28.16 3.13 12.81
CA ILE A 249 26.87 3.67 13.24
C ILE A 249 27.07 4.71 14.36
N ILE A 250 27.92 4.40 15.35
CA ILE A 250 28.30 5.34 16.42
C ILE A 250 29.07 6.55 15.86
N GLN A 251 29.99 6.33 14.92
CA GLN A 251 30.74 7.42 14.26
C GLN A 251 29.80 8.38 13.53
N VAL A 252 28.82 7.89 12.77
CA VAL A 252 27.83 8.74 12.10
C VAL A 252 26.91 9.43 13.10
N ALA A 253 26.48 8.76 14.18
CA ALA A 253 25.67 9.39 15.22
C ALA A 253 26.40 10.57 15.87
N LYS A 254 27.70 10.42 16.14
CA LYS A 254 28.58 11.50 16.63
C LYS A 254 28.75 12.63 15.60
N ILE A 255 29.06 12.32 14.35
CA ILE A 255 29.30 13.32 13.28
C ILE A 255 28.03 14.12 12.96
N SER A 256 26.87 13.47 12.91
CA SER A 256 25.57 14.14 12.70
C SER A 256 25.03 14.83 13.96
N ALA A 257 25.66 14.62 15.13
CA ALA A 257 25.19 15.03 16.44
C ALA A 257 23.77 14.53 16.78
N ALA A 258 23.39 13.34 16.31
CA ALA A 258 22.13 12.69 16.67
C ALA A 258 22.12 12.32 18.16
N GLN A 259 21.05 12.69 18.89
CA GLN A 259 20.96 12.40 20.32
C GLN A 259 20.47 10.98 20.62
N ALA A 260 19.88 10.32 19.63
CA ALA A 260 19.30 9.00 19.75
C ALA A 260 19.53 8.15 18.49
N ILE A 261 19.59 6.83 18.66
CA ILE A 261 19.61 5.85 17.57
C ILE A 261 18.37 4.97 17.67
N HIS A 262 17.57 4.97 16.61
CA HIS A 262 16.45 4.05 16.42
C HIS A 262 16.91 2.87 15.56
N PRO A 263 17.01 1.64 16.12
CA PRO A 263 17.53 0.50 15.37
C PRO A 263 16.49 -0.14 14.43
N GLY A 264 15.20 0.13 14.62
CA GLY A 264 14.14 -0.54 13.86
C GLY A 264 13.97 -1.99 14.30
N TYR A 265 14.06 -2.93 13.36
CA TYR A 265 14.07 -4.37 13.62
C TYR A 265 15.19 -5.06 12.82
N GLY A 266 15.68 -6.20 13.33
CA GLY A 266 16.86 -6.85 12.77
C GLY A 266 18.13 -6.01 12.91
N PHE A 267 19.17 -6.37 12.15
CA PHE A 267 20.51 -5.78 12.26
C PHE A 267 21.02 -5.70 13.72
N LEU A 268 21.07 -4.50 14.30
CA LEU A 268 21.58 -4.23 15.64
C LEU A 268 20.47 -4.02 16.70
N SER A 269 19.18 -4.23 16.37
CA SER A 269 18.06 -3.96 17.28
C SER A 269 18.01 -4.85 18.52
N GLU A 270 18.59 -6.05 18.44
CA GLU A 270 18.62 -7.04 19.53
C GLU A 270 20.07 -7.40 19.91
N ASN A 271 21.01 -6.48 19.65
CA ASN A 271 22.41 -6.66 19.98
C ASN A 271 22.75 -5.95 21.31
N MET A 272 23.10 -6.74 22.34
CA MET A 272 23.42 -6.25 23.68
C MET A 272 24.61 -5.29 23.67
N GLU A 273 25.67 -5.63 22.94
CA GLU A 273 26.93 -4.87 22.90
C GLU A 273 26.70 -3.48 22.32
N PHE A 274 25.91 -3.37 21.25
CA PHE A 274 25.54 -2.11 20.62
C PHE A 274 24.67 -1.22 21.50
N ALA A 275 23.70 -1.80 22.22
CA ALA A 275 22.87 -1.05 23.16
C ALA A 275 23.69 -0.49 24.34
N GLU A 276 24.65 -1.26 24.85
CA GLU A 276 25.57 -0.81 25.89
C GLU A 276 26.60 0.20 25.36
N LEU A 277 27.10 0.03 24.14
CA LEU A 277 28.00 0.99 23.47
C LEU A 277 27.32 2.35 23.23
N CYS A 278 26.06 2.37 22.79
CA CYS A 278 25.28 3.61 22.69
C CYS A 278 25.25 4.36 24.03
N LYS A 279 24.97 3.64 25.12
CA LYS A 279 24.92 4.16 26.50
C LYS A 279 26.28 4.65 27.00
N GLN A 280 27.38 3.94 26.71
CA GLN A 280 28.75 4.39 27.02
C GLN A 280 29.10 5.70 26.29
N GLU A 281 28.64 5.83 25.05
CA GLU A 281 28.88 6.99 24.18
C GLU A 281 27.88 8.14 24.39
N GLY A 282 26.99 8.03 25.41
CA GLY A 282 26.00 9.04 25.77
C GLY A 282 24.80 9.15 24.81
N ILE A 283 24.68 8.25 23.83
CA ILE A 283 23.63 8.23 22.80
C ILE A 283 22.44 7.41 23.29
N ILE A 284 21.22 7.91 23.11
CA ILE A 284 20.00 7.22 23.52
C ILE A 284 19.68 6.08 22.55
N PHE A 285 19.83 4.83 22.98
CA PHE A 285 19.29 3.67 22.26
C PHE A 285 17.76 3.65 22.39
N VAL A 286 17.03 3.71 21.27
CA VAL A 286 15.55 3.74 21.27
C VAL A 286 15.00 2.30 21.26
N GLY A 287 15.13 1.65 22.41
CA GLY A 287 14.74 0.25 22.64
C GLY A 287 14.91 -0.15 24.11
N PRO A 288 14.86 -1.45 24.44
CA PRO A 288 15.06 -1.94 25.80
C PRO A 288 16.51 -1.81 26.28
N PRO A 289 16.76 -1.90 27.59
CA PRO A 289 18.11 -1.91 28.14
C PRO A 289 18.88 -3.17 27.72
N SER A 290 20.21 -3.05 27.66
CA SER A 290 21.16 -4.13 27.35
C SER A 290 20.94 -5.40 28.20
N SER A 291 20.55 -5.25 29.47
CA SER A 291 20.16 -6.37 30.35
C SER A 291 18.95 -7.15 29.81
N ALA A 292 17.86 -6.48 29.45
CA ALA A 292 16.65 -7.14 28.97
C ALA A 292 16.87 -7.85 27.62
N ILE A 293 17.72 -7.28 26.75
CA ILE A 293 18.16 -7.92 25.49
C ILE A 293 18.90 -9.23 25.81
N ARG A 294 19.90 -9.19 26.68
CA ARG A 294 20.68 -10.35 27.12
C ARG A 294 19.82 -11.43 27.77
N ASP A 295 18.96 -11.03 28.70
CA ASP A 295 18.21 -11.95 29.55
C ASP A 295 17.11 -12.69 28.76
N MET A 296 16.61 -12.10 27.68
CA MET A 296 15.67 -12.74 26.73
C MET A 296 16.36 -13.49 25.59
N GLY A 297 17.58 -13.12 25.20
CA GLY A 297 18.33 -13.74 24.10
C GLY A 297 18.79 -15.19 24.33
N ILE A 298 18.72 -15.69 25.57
CA ILE A 298 19.09 -17.07 25.93
C ILE A 298 17.85 -17.85 26.38
N LYS A 299 17.54 -18.96 25.70
CA LYS A 299 16.28 -19.72 25.88
C LYS A 299 16.09 -20.37 27.26
N SER A 300 17.16 -20.82 27.91
CA SER A 300 17.09 -21.35 29.27
C SER A 300 16.85 -20.23 30.28
N THR A 301 17.68 -19.18 30.25
CA THR A 301 17.55 -17.98 31.08
C THR A 301 16.16 -17.34 30.97
N SER A 302 15.67 -17.14 29.75
CA SER A 302 14.39 -16.47 29.52
C SER A 302 13.21 -17.25 30.08
N LYS A 303 13.15 -18.58 29.83
CA LYS A 303 12.14 -19.45 30.45
C LYS A 303 12.22 -19.45 31.97
N SER A 304 13.41 -19.49 32.56
CA SER A 304 13.55 -19.45 34.03
C SER A 304 12.99 -18.16 34.63
N ILE A 305 13.25 -17.01 33.99
CA ILE A 305 12.68 -15.72 34.40
C ILE A 305 11.15 -15.71 34.21
N MET A 306 10.64 -16.23 33.08
CA MET A 306 9.21 -16.29 32.80
C MET A 306 8.44 -17.19 33.78
N ALA A 307 8.98 -18.37 34.11
CA ALA A 307 8.42 -19.27 35.10
C ALA A 307 8.36 -18.60 36.49
N ALA A 308 9.46 -17.96 36.92
CA ALA A 308 9.51 -17.20 38.17
C ALA A 308 8.53 -16.00 38.20
N ALA A 309 8.24 -15.41 37.04
CA ALA A 309 7.27 -14.33 36.87
C ALA A 309 5.80 -14.80 36.79
N GLY A 310 5.54 -16.11 36.94
CA GLY A 310 4.19 -16.68 36.80
C GLY A 310 3.61 -16.52 35.39
N VAL A 311 4.47 -16.56 34.37
CA VAL A 311 4.08 -16.64 32.95
C VAL A 311 4.07 -18.12 32.57
N PRO A 312 2.96 -18.65 32.00
CA PRO A 312 2.93 -20.04 31.55
C PRO A 312 4.06 -20.34 30.55
N VAL A 313 4.85 -21.37 30.81
CA VAL A 313 5.90 -21.88 29.93
C VAL A 313 5.57 -23.31 29.52
N VAL A 314 6.05 -23.75 28.35
CA VAL A 314 5.86 -25.14 27.90
C VAL A 314 6.57 -26.09 28.87
N GLU A 315 5.87 -27.11 29.36
CA GLU A 315 6.45 -28.18 30.18
C GLU A 315 7.67 -28.78 29.48
N GLY A 316 8.80 -28.86 30.18
CA GLY A 316 10.05 -29.25 29.55
C GLY A 316 11.22 -29.40 30.50
N TYR A 317 12.26 -30.10 30.02
CA TYR A 317 13.54 -30.21 30.68
C TYR A 317 14.59 -29.33 29.98
N HIS A 318 15.33 -28.60 30.82
CA HIS A 318 16.31 -27.59 30.40
C HIS A 318 17.49 -27.50 31.40
N GLY A 319 17.86 -28.64 31.99
CA GLY A 319 18.95 -28.74 32.97
C GLY A 319 20.32 -29.08 32.36
N GLU A 320 21.35 -29.01 33.21
CA GLU A 320 22.76 -29.21 32.84
C GLU A 320 23.14 -30.67 32.57
N ASP A 321 22.39 -31.65 33.12
CA ASP A 321 22.57 -33.06 32.76
C ASP A 321 22.00 -33.29 31.35
N GLN A 322 22.91 -33.48 30.40
CA GLN A 322 22.63 -33.66 28.97
C GLN A 322 22.78 -35.11 28.53
N SER A 323 22.83 -36.07 29.47
CA SER A 323 22.93 -37.49 29.17
C SER A 323 21.66 -38.05 28.52
N ASP A 324 21.82 -38.96 27.56
CA ASP A 324 20.73 -39.50 26.74
C ASP A 324 19.67 -40.20 27.60
N GLN A 325 20.08 -40.88 28.67
CA GLN A 325 19.16 -41.47 29.65
C GLN A 325 18.34 -40.40 30.36
N CYS A 326 18.96 -39.33 30.87
CA CYS A 326 18.26 -38.26 31.59
C CYS A 326 17.28 -37.52 30.68
N LEU A 327 17.69 -37.18 29.46
CA LEU A 327 16.83 -36.56 28.45
C LEU A 327 15.63 -37.46 28.09
N LYS A 328 15.85 -38.78 28.01
CA LYS A 328 14.81 -39.77 27.71
C LYS A 328 13.85 -40.00 28.88
N GLU A 329 14.34 -39.99 30.12
CA GLU A 329 13.53 -40.10 31.34
C GLU A 329 12.58 -38.89 31.46
N HIS A 330 13.08 -37.68 31.20
CA HIS A 330 12.26 -36.48 31.16
C HIS A 330 11.24 -36.51 30.01
N ALA A 331 11.62 -37.03 28.83
CA ALA A 331 10.68 -37.20 27.71
C ALA A 331 9.52 -38.17 28.03
N ARG A 332 9.76 -39.24 28.82
CA ARG A 332 8.68 -40.07 29.37
C ARG A 332 7.80 -39.30 30.36
N THR A 333 8.42 -38.53 31.25
CA THR A 333 7.74 -37.79 32.34
C THR A 333 6.81 -36.70 31.78
N ILE A 334 7.28 -35.95 30.78
CA ILE A 334 6.48 -34.98 30.01
C ILE A 334 5.40 -35.68 29.17
N GLY A 335 5.70 -36.92 28.74
CA GLY A 335 4.83 -37.77 27.93
C GLY A 335 4.82 -37.37 26.45
N TYR A 336 4.93 -38.35 25.57
CA TYR A 336 4.91 -38.13 24.12
C TYR A 336 3.54 -37.60 23.63
N PRO A 337 3.50 -36.82 22.53
CA PRO A 337 4.63 -36.32 21.76
C PRO A 337 5.43 -35.22 22.47
N VAL A 338 6.74 -35.18 22.21
CA VAL A 338 7.67 -34.14 22.69
C VAL A 338 8.44 -33.52 21.52
N MET A 339 8.96 -32.32 21.70
CA MET A 339 9.88 -31.68 20.78
C MET A 339 11.27 -31.57 21.43
N ILE A 340 12.28 -32.09 20.74
CA ILE A 340 13.70 -31.83 21.03
C ILE A 340 14.08 -30.52 20.33
N LYS A 341 14.79 -29.61 21.01
CA LYS A 341 15.33 -28.37 20.44
C LYS A 341 16.77 -28.15 20.91
N ALA A 342 17.59 -27.48 20.11
CA ALA A 342 18.90 -27.00 20.57
C ALA A 342 18.76 -25.86 21.60
N VAL A 343 19.64 -25.81 22.61
CA VAL A 343 19.71 -24.72 23.60
C VAL A 343 20.07 -23.40 22.92
N ARG A 344 21.07 -23.42 22.03
CA ARG A 344 21.45 -22.27 21.18
C ARG A 344 20.83 -22.40 19.80
N GLY A 345 20.36 -21.28 19.25
CA GLY A 345 19.88 -21.17 17.87
C GLY A 345 18.41 -20.78 17.73
N GLY A 346 18.08 -20.19 16.59
CA GLY A 346 16.73 -19.78 16.19
C GLY A 346 16.36 -20.28 14.79
N GLY A 347 15.13 -20.03 14.35
CA GLY A 347 14.66 -20.38 13.00
C GLY A 347 14.51 -21.88 12.74
N GLY A 348 14.10 -22.66 13.74
CA GLY A 348 13.72 -24.07 13.61
C GLY A 348 14.86 -25.09 13.43
N LYS A 349 16.10 -24.65 13.24
CA LYS A 349 17.27 -25.53 13.09
C LYS A 349 17.52 -26.34 14.36
N GLY A 350 17.82 -27.62 14.18
CA GLY A 350 18.07 -28.57 15.27
C GLY A 350 16.83 -28.93 16.08
N MET A 351 15.62 -28.67 15.59
CA MET A 351 14.37 -29.15 16.22
C MET A 351 13.93 -30.50 15.63
N ARG A 352 13.40 -31.39 16.47
CA ARG A 352 12.75 -32.66 16.05
C ARG A 352 11.51 -32.93 16.87
N ILE A 353 10.46 -33.44 16.25
CA ILE A 353 9.26 -33.96 16.92
C ILE A 353 9.48 -35.46 17.15
N VAL A 354 9.24 -35.92 18.36
CA VAL A 354 9.28 -37.34 18.74
C VAL A 354 7.87 -37.76 19.14
N ARG A 355 7.26 -38.67 18.38
CA ARG A 355 5.88 -39.14 18.60
C ARG A 355 5.82 -40.39 19.48
N SER A 356 6.89 -41.18 19.56
CA SER A 356 7.00 -42.31 20.49
C SER A 356 8.41 -42.50 21.06
N GLU A 357 8.53 -43.18 22.20
CA GLU A 357 9.84 -43.46 22.84
C GLU A 357 10.82 -44.19 21.90
N LYS A 358 10.33 -44.99 20.95
CA LYS A 358 11.16 -45.73 19.99
C LYS A 358 11.94 -44.82 19.05
N GLU A 359 11.40 -43.65 18.72
CA GLU A 359 12.02 -42.67 17.84
C GLU A 359 13.06 -41.79 18.57
N PHE A 360 13.02 -41.74 19.90
CA PHE A 360 13.70 -40.70 20.70
C PHE A 360 15.21 -40.62 20.43
N GLN A 361 15.91 -41.76 20.40
CA GLN A 361 17.36 -41.80 20.24
C GLN A 361 17.79 -41.29 18.85
N GLU A 362 17.15 -41.78 17.79
CA GLU A 362 17.44 -41.36 16.41
C GLU A 362 17.21 -39.85 16.22
N GLN A 363 16.11 -39.34 16.78
CA GLN A 363 15.77 -37.92 16.70
C GLN A 363 16.71 -37.05 17.55
N LEU A 364 17.14 -37.50 18.73
CA LEU A 364 18.13 -36.81 19.55
C LEU A 364 19.49 -36.71 18.83
N GLU A 365 19.98 -37.80 18.24
CA GLU A 365 21.21 -37.81 17.45
C GLU A 365 21.10 -36.99 16.16
N SER A 366 19.90 -36.94 15.55
CA SER A 366 19.60 -36.06 14.40
C SER A 366 19.64 -34.58 14.79
N ALA A 367 19.03 -34.22 15.92
CA ALA A 367 19.03 -32.85 16.47
C ALA A 367 20.44 -32.39 16.86
N ARG A 368 21.18 -33.18 17.65
CA ARG A 368 22.55 -32.85 18.07
C ARG A 368 23.50 -32.66 16.89
N ARG A 369 23.46 -33.51 15.85
CA ARG A 369 24.31 -33.35 14.67
C ARG A 369 24.04 -32.05 13.91
N GLU A 370 22.77 -31.64 13.81
CA GLU A 370 22.39 -30.38 13.15
C GLU A 370 22.78 -29.16 14.00
N ALA A 371 22.60 -29.23 15.32
CA ALA A 371 22.99 -28.17 16.26
C ALA A 371 24.51 -27.97 16.31
N LYS A 372 25.29 -29.06 16.44
CA LYS A 372 26.76 -29.01 16.40
C LYS A 372 27.26 -28.35 15.11
N LYS A 373 26.66 -28.71 13.96
CA LYS A 373 26.97 -28.15 12.65
C LYS A 373 26.57 -26.66 12.50
N SER A 374 25.50 -26.22 13.18
CA SER A 374 24.92 -24.89 13.00
C SER A 374 25.40 -23.85 14.02
N PHE A 375 25.71 -24.29 15.23
CA PHE A 375 25.93 -23.43 16.41
C PHE A 375 27.16 -23.83 17.24
N ASN A 376 27.87 -24.91 16.86
CA ASN A 376 28.97 -25.52 17.63
C ASN A 376 28.59 -25.92 19.07
N ASP A 377 27.30 -26.23 19.29
CA ASP A 377 26.72 -26.65 20.56
C ASP A 377 25.77 -27.84 20.31
N ASP A 378 25.78 -28.81 21.21
CA ASP A 378 24.96 -30.03 21.21
C ASP A 378 24.14 -30.20 22.50
N ALA A 379 24.09 -29.19 23.37
CA ALA A 379 23.13 -29.12 24.48
C ALA A 379 21.69 -28.97 23.96
N MET A 380 20.79 -29.82 24.46
CA MET A 380 19.41 -29.99 24.03
C MET A 380 18.40 -29.62 25.13
N LEU A 381 17.22 -29.24 24.68
CA LEU A 381 16.01 -28.99 25.46
C LEU A 381 14.96 -30.02 25.04
N ILE A 382 14.19 -30.55 26.01
CA ILE A 382 13.02 -31.40 25.76
C ILE A 382 11.79 -30.60 26.16
N GLU A 383 10.78 -30.51 25.30
CA GLU A 383 9.55 -29.74 25.54
C GLU A 383 8.32 -30.56 25.15
N LYS A 384 7.18 -30.29 25.79
CA LYS A 384 5.89 -30.84 25.34
C LYS A 384 5.59 -30.37 23.91
N PHE A 385 5.22 -31.29 23.03
CA PHE A 385 4.75 -30.90 21.69
C PHE A 385 3.28 -30.44 21.79
N VAL A 386 3.01 -29.20 21.40
CA VAL A 386 1.65 -28.67 21.24
C VAL A 386 1.16 -29.02 19.84
N ASP A 387 0.07 -29.77 19.74
CA ASP A 387 -0.49 -30.21 18.46
C ASP A 387 -1.41 -29.14 17.85
N THR A 388 -1.40 -29.02 16.53
CA THR A 388 -2.05 -27.92 15.78
C THR A 388 -1.80 -26.51 16.37
N PRO A 389 -0.54 -26.09 16.64
CA PRO A 389 -0.28 -24.89 17.40
C PRO A 389 -0.57 -23.61 16.60
N ARG A 390 -1.08 -22.59 17.29
CA ARG A 390 -1.17 -21.20 16.79
C ARG A 390 -0.02 -20.37 17.34
N HIS A 391 0.56 -19.53 16.49
CA HIS A 391 1.53 -18.51 16.89
C HIS A 391 0.74 -17.24 17.22
N VAL A 392 0.57 -16.96 18.51
CA VAL A 392 -0.16 -15.78 19.00
C VAL A 392 0.81 -14.93 19.82
N GLU A 393 0.93 -13.65 19.51
CA GLU A 393 1.92 -12.77 20.13
C GLU A 393 1.28 -11.50 20.68
N VAL A 394 1.82 -10.95 21.78
CA VAL A 394 1.29 -9.74 22.42
C VAL A 394 2.25 -8.59 22.27
N GLN A 395 1.75 -7.47 21.74
CA GLN A 395 2.48 -6.21 21.77
C GLN A 395 2.55 -5.69 23.21
N VAL A 396 3.75 -5.46 23.73
CA VAL A 396 3.96 -4.80 25.02
C VAL A 396 4.69 -3.47 24.84
N PHE A 397 4.51 -2.59 25.82
CA PHE A 397 5.24 -1.34 25.94
C PHE A 397 5.63 -1.11 27.40
N GLY A 398 6.88 -0.76 27.65
CA GLY A 398 7.39 -0.38 28.99
C GLY A 398 8.04 1.00 29.00
N ASP A 399 8.06 1.68 30.15
CA ASP A 399 8.75 2.96 30.33
C ASP A 399 9.81 2.96 31.44
N HIS A 400 10.65 4.01 31.47
CA HIS A 400 11.68 4.21 32.50
C HIS A 400 11.12 4.46 33.92
N HIS A 401 9.79 4.47 34.10
CA HIS A 401 9.11 4.72 35.36
C HIS A 401 8.47 3.43 35.92
N GLY A 402 8.70 2.27 35.28
CA GLY A 402 8.18 0.96 35.69
C GLY A 402 6.74 0.67 35.25
N ASN A 403 6.13 1.55 34.44
CA ASN A 403 4.83 1.27 33.85
C ASN A 403 5.02 0.31 32.67
N VAL A 404 4.09 -0.63 32.51
CA VAL A 404 4.05 -1.57 31.38
C VAL A 404 2.58 -1.82 31.02
N VAL A 405 2.27 -1.76 29.72
CA VAL A 405 0.94 -2.05 29.14
C VAL A 405 1.07 -3.05 27.99
N TYR A 406 -0.05 -3.69 27.63
CA TYR A 406 -0.20 -4.47 26.40
C TYR A 406 -1.18 -3.80 25.42
N LEU A 407 -0.92 -3.95 24.12
CA LEU A 407 -1.74 -3.40 23.02
C LEU A 407 -2.35 -4.53 22.19
N PHE A 408 -3.05 -5.43 22.89
CA PHE A 408 -3.66 -6.65 22.37
C PHE A 408 -2.68 -7.61 21.67
N GLU A 409 -3.24 -8.71 21.15
CA GLU A 409 -2.54 -9.79 20.48
C GLU A 409 -2.68 -9.73 18.95
N ARG A 410 -1.68 -10.30 18.28
CA ARG A 410 -1.67 -10.61 16.86
C ARG A 410 -1.63 -12.13 16.69
N ASP A 411 -2.29 -12.66 15.66
CA ASP A 411 -2.08 -14.02 15.19
C ASP A 411 -1.14 -13.99 13.98
N CYS A 412 -0.04 -14.73 14.09
CA CYS A 412 1.03 -14.83 13.10
C CYS A 412 1.22 -16.29 12.65
N SER A 413 0.21 -17.15 12.82
CA SER A 413 0.29 -18.60 12.56
C SER A 413 0.55 -18.92 11.09
N VAL A 414 0.14 -18.05 10.16
CA VAL A 414 0.34 -18.26 8.72
C VAL A 414 1.78 -17.90 8.34
N GLN A 415 2.66 -18.89 8.49
CA GLN A 415 4.10 -18.78 8.25
C GLN A 415 4.63 -19.87 7.31
N ARG A 416 5.64 -19.55 6.50
CA ARG A 416 6.36 -20.49 5.63
C ARG A 416 7.78 -20.69 6.16
N ARG A 417 8.14 -21.90 6.62
CA ARG A 417 9.48 -22.20 7.16
C ARG A 417 9.94 -21.16 8.22
N HIS A 418 9.02 -20.82 9.14
CA HIS A 418 9.20 -19.80 10.20
C HIS A 418 9.25 -18.32 9.75
N GLN A 419 9.01 -18.02 8.47
CA GLN A 419 8.81 -16.66 7.97
C GLN A 419 7.31 -16.34 7.96
N LYS A 420 6.87 -15.35 8.75
CA LYS A 420 5.47 -14.89 8.82
C LYS A 420 5.06 -14.27 7.47
N ILE A 421 3.83 -14.52 7.01
CA ILE A 421 3.35 -14.21 5.64
C ILE A 421 2.13 -13.29 5.64
N ILE A 422 1.12 -13.64 6.44
CA ILE A 422 -0.06 -12.82 6.75
C ILE A 422 -0.21 -12.82 8.27
N GLU A 423 -0.40 -11.63 8.82
CA GLU A 423 -0.64 -11.39 10.24
C GLU A 423 -1.99 -10.71 10.43
N GLU A 424 -2.68 -11.01 11.53
CA GLU A 424 -3.96 -10.38 11.83
C GLU A 424 -4.12 -10.00 13.29
N ALA A 425 -4.90 -8.95 13.54
CA ALA A 425 -5.19 -8.47 14.89
C ALA A 425 -6.64 -7.96 14.98
N PRO A 426 -7.41 -8.30 16.01
CA PRO A 426 -7.10 -9.31 17.04
C PRO A 426 -7.05 -10.74 16.46
N GLY A 427 -6.54 -11.70 17.22
CA GLY A 427 -6.47 -13.10 16.79
C GLY A 427 -7.85 -13.78 16.72
N PRO A 428 -8.15 -14.54 15.64
CA PRO A 428 -9.49 -15.10 15.40
C PRO A 428 -9.91 -16.11 16.48
N GLY A 429 -11.18 -16.10 16.87
CA GLY A 429 -11.76 -17.02 17.86
C GLY A 429 -11.31 -16.82 19.33
N ILE A 430 -10.28 -16.01 19.60
CA ILE A 430 -9.74 -15.83 20.95
C ILE A 430 -10.75 -15.06 21.82
N LYS A 431 -11.23 -15.72 22.89
CA LYS A 431 -12.23 -15.18 23.81
C LYS A 431 -11.67 -13.97 24.62
N PRO A 432 -12.48 -12.95 24.95
CA PRO A 432 -12.02 -11.77 25.70
C PRO A 432 -11.29 -12.08 27.02
N GLU A 433 -11.73 -13.10 27.75
CA GLU A 433 -11.07 -13.57 28.99
C GLU A 433 -9.66 -14.13 28.74
N VAL A 434 -9.48 -14.90 27.66
CA VAL A 434 -8.17 -15.45 27.25
C VAL A 434 -7.26 -14.31 26.83
N ARG A 435 -7.77 -13.40 25.99
CA ARG A 435 -7.07 -12.18 25.54
C ARG A 435 -6.57 -11.35 26.73
N LYS A 436 -7.39 -11.16 27.76
CA LYS A 436 -6.99 -10.49 29.00
C LYS A 436 -5.87 -11.25 29.74
N LYS A 437 -6.03 -12.57 29.95
CA LYS A 437 -5.02 -13.41 30.62
C LYS A 437 -3.67 -13.41 29.88
N LEU A 438 -3.71 -13.44 28.55
CA LEU A 438 -2.55 -13.40 27.65
C LEU A 438 -1.84 -12.05 27.75
N GLY A 439 -2.58 -10.94 27.70
CA GLY A 439 -2.06 -9.59 27.90
C GLY A 439 -1.45 -9.37 29.27
N GLU A 440 -2.12 -9.82 30.34
CA GLU A 440 -1.60 -9.77 31.71
C GLU A 440 -0.33 -10.63 31.89
N ALA A 441 -0.24 -11.77 31.21
CA ALA A 441 0.97 -12.60 31.20
C ALA A 441 2.13 -11.89 30.47
N ALA A 442 1.87 -11.24 29.33
CA ALA A 442 2.87 -10.45 28.62
C ALA A 442 3.35 -9.23 29.43
N VAL A 443 2.46 -8.58 30.19
CA VAL A 443 2.85 -7.50 31.13
C VAL A 443 3.72 -8.04 32.27
N ARG A 444 3.44 -9.24 32.81
CA ARG A 444 4.34 -9.88 33.80
C ARG A 444 5.71 -10.20 33.20
N ALA A 445 5.74 -10.75 31.98
CA ALA A 445 6.98 -11.02 31.25
C ALA A 445 7.86 -9.77 31.11
N ALA A 446 7.30 -8.68 30.59
CA ALA A 446 8.06 -7.44 30.40
C ALA A 446 8.48 -6.78 31.72
N LYS A 447 7.65 -6.86 32.78
CA LYS A 447 8.03 -6.36 34.11
C LYS A 447 9.18 -7.16 34.73
N ALA A 448 9.22 -8.49 34.53
CA ALA A 448 10.26 -9.35 35.10
C ALA A 448 11.70 -9.00 34.62
N VAL A 449 11.83 -8.42 33.43
CA VAL A 449 13.12 -7.98 32.86
C VAL A 449 13.34 -6.45 32.91
N ASN A 450 12.45 -5.70 33.58
CA ASN A 450 12.45 -4.23 33.58
C ASN A 450 12.46 -3.64 32.16
N TYR A 451 11.57 -4.16 31.30
CA TYR A 451 11.54 -3.84 29.88
C TYR A 451 11.18 -2.36 29.59
N VAL A 452 11.78 -1.78 28.55
CA VAL A 452 11.54 -0.39 28.11
C VAL A 452 11.36 -0.35 26.58
N GLY A 453 10.51 0.54 26.09
CA GLY A 453 10.20 0.67 24.67
C GLY A 453 9.17 -0.38 24.20
N ALA A 454 9.08 -0.54 22.88
CA ALA A 454 8.22 -1.53 22.24
C ALA A 454 8.90 -2.90 22.20
N GLY A 455 8.19 -3.93 22.67
CA GLY A 455 8.61 -5.34 22.61
C GLY A 455 7.44 -6.25 22.25
N THR A 456 7.70 -7.53 21.98
CA THR A 456 6.63 -8.50 21.72
C THR A 456 6.91 -9.82 22.41
N VAL A 457 5.92 -10.33 23.14
CA VAL A 457 5.97 -11.62 23.83
C VAL A 457 5.26 -12.64 22.94
N GLU A 458 5.99 -13.59 22.37
CA GLU A 458 5.45 -14.62 21.48
C GLU A 458 5.02 -15.85 22.29
N PHE A 459 3.80 -16.34 22.05
CA PHE A 459 3.23 -17.52 22.68
C PHE A 459 2.84 -18.57 21.64
N ILE A 460 2.97 -19.84 22.02
CA ILE A 460 2.29 -20.95 21.35
C ILE A 460 0.94 -21.15 22.05
N MET A 461 -0.15 -21.15 21.28
CA MET A 461 -1.50 -21.41 21.77
C MET A 461 -2.05 -22.73 21.21
N ASP A 462 -2.70 -23.54 22.04
CA ASP A 462 -3.36 -24.79 21.64
C ASP A 462 -4.83 -24.57 21.20
N SER A 463 -5.45 -25.63 20.67
CA SER A 463 -6.85 -25.63 20.23
C SER A 463 -7.89 -25.48 21.36
N LYS A 464 -7.47 -25.49 22.63
CA LYS A 464 -8.28 -25.22 23.82
C LYS A 464 -8.07 -23.80 24.36
N HIS A 465 -7.21 -23.01 23.70
CA HIS A 465 -6.72 -21.69 24.11
C HIS A 465 -5.88 -21.69 25.42
N ASN A 466 -5.24 -22.82 25.76
CA ASN A 466 -4.08 -22.78 26.65
C ASN A 466 -2.92 -22.14 25.88
N PHE A 467 -2.13 -21.29 26.53
CA PHE A 467 -1.02 -20.59 25.91
C PHE A 467 0.25 -20.73 26.74
N TYR A 468 1.39 -20.77 26.05
CA TYR A 468 2.70 -21.00 26.63
C TYR A 468 3.74 -20.08 25.99
N PHE A 469 4.56 -19.43 26.80
CA PHE A 469 5.64 -18.56 26.36
C PHE A 469 6.63 -19.32 25.48
N MET A 470 6.94 -18.74 24.32
CA MET A 470 7.95 -19.25 23.39
C MET A 470 9.25 -18.44 23.51
N GLU A 471 9.18 -17.14 23.23
CA GLU A 471 10.29 -16.19 23.35
C GLU A 471 9.78 -14.74 23.45
N MET A 472 10.66 -13.79 23.76
CA MET A 472 10.35 -12.36 23.75
C MET A 472 11.26 -11.65 22.76
N ASN A 473 10.66 -11.12 21.69
CA ASN A 473 11.37 -10.30 20.71
C ASN A 473 11.58 -8.91 21.31
N THR A 474 12.85 -8.51 21.45
CA THR A 474 13.30 -7.36 22.24
C THR A 474 13.34 -6.06 21.44
N ARG A 475 12.36 -5.89 20.55
CA ARG A 475 12.28 -4.82 19.55
C ARG A 475 10.84 -4.59 19.10
N LEU A 476 10.65 -3.56 18.28
CA LEU A 476 9.45 -3.44 17.44
C LEU A 476 9.36 -4.64 16.48
N GLN A 477 8.18 -5.26 16.35
CA GLN A 477 7.94 -6.27 15.31
C GLN A 477 7.73 -5.63 13.94
N VAL A 478 7.86 -6.42 12.87
CA VAL A 478 7.59 -5.95 11.51
C VAL A 478 6.10 -5.63 11.38
N GLU A 479 5.29 -6.56 11.84
CA GLU A 479 3.83 -6.63 11.91
C GLU A 479 3.18 -5.71 12.96
N HIS A 480 3.91 -4.73 13.50
CA HIS A 480 3.32 -3.71 14.39
C HIS A 480 2.15 -2.89 13.78
N PRO A 481 2.04 -2.66 12.45
CA PRO A 481 0.95 -1.87 11.90
C PRO A 481 -0.44 -2.42 12.14
N VAL A 482 -0.67 -3.75 12.22
CA VAL A 482 -2.02 -4.26 12.55
C VAL A 482 -2.44 -3.84 13.96
N THR A 483 -1.51 -3.84 14.93
CA THR A 483 -1.73 -3.31 16.28
C THR A 483 -2.03 -1.82 16.26
N GLU A 484 -1.30 -1.03 15.46
CA GLU A 484 -1.56 0.40 15.30
C GLU A 484 -2.96 0.67 14.72
N MET A 485 -3.40 -0.10 13.72
CA MET A 485 -4.72 0.07 13.10
C MET A 485 -5.88 -0.25 14.06
N ILE A 486 -5.78 -1.29 14.91
CA ILE A 486 -6.86 -1.64 15.85
C ILE A 486 -6.89 -0.81 17.14
N THR A 487 -5.80 -0.11 17.48
CA THR A 487 -5.72 0.75 18.69
C THR A 487 -5.78 2.24 18.40
N GLY A 488 -5.39 2.66 17.20
CA GLY A 488 -5.21 4.08 16.85
C GLY A 488 -3.91 4.70 17.36
N THR A 489 -2.92 3.89 17.77
CA THR A 489 -1.62 4.37 18.27
C THR A 489 -0.55 4.48 17.19
N ASP A 490 0.55 5.21 17.49
CA ASP A 490 1.79 5.22 16.72
C ASP A 490 2.92 4.73 17.65
N LEU A 491 3.34 3.48 17.48
CA LEU A 491 4.29 2.84 18.41
C LEU A 491 5.69 3.45 18.29
N VAL A 492 6.08 3.94 17.11
CA VAL A 492 7.33 4.67 16.94
C VAL A 492 7.30 6.03 17.66
N GLU A 493 6.14 6.70 17.70
CA GLU A 493 5.97 7.93 18.48
C GLU A 493 6.15 7.63 19.98
N TRP A 494 5.55 6.54 20.46
CA TRP A 494 5.71 6.09 21.84
C TRP A 494 7.16 5.70 22.15
N GLN A 495 7.86 5.03 21.23
CA GLN A 495 9.27 4.66 21.39
C GLN A 495 10.15 5.90 21.57
N LEU A 496 9.97 6.92 20.71
CA LEU A 496 10.73 8.17 20.79
C LEU A 496 10.42 8.97 22.06
N ARG A 497 9.15 9.05 22.47
CA ARG A 497 8.73 9.75 23.71
C ARG A 497 9.28 9.09 24.97
N ILE A 498 9.20 7.76 25.05
CA ILE A 498 9.69 7.00 26.21
C ILE A 498 11.23 7.02 26.27
N ALA A 499 11.92 6.91 25.13
CA ALA A 499 13.37 7.08 25.07
C ALA A 499 13.84 8.51 25.46
N ALA A 500 12.98 9.52 25.27
CA ALA A 500 13.19 10.88 25.78
C ALA A 500 12.87 11.04 27.29
N GLY A 501 12.43 9.97 27.97
CA GLY A 501 12.14 9.95 29.40
C GLY A 501 10.69 10.27 29.77
N GLU A 502 9.75 10.31 28.82
CA GLU A 502 8.32 10.40 29.12
C GLU A 502 7.77 9.09 29.71
N LYS A 503 6.55 9.14 30.25
CA LYS A 503 5.77 7.96 30.64
C LYS A 503 4.99 7.39 29.45
N ILE A 504 4.49 6.17 29.58
CA ILE A 504 3.51 5.60 28.62
C ILE A 504 2.32 6.58 28.46
N PRO A 505 1.92 6.96 27.22
CA PRO A 505 0.91 8.02 27.02
C PRO A 505 -0.53 7.67 27.42
N LEU A 506 -0.85 6.39 27.65
CA LEU A 506 -2.18 5.88 27.99
C LEU A 506 -2.07 4.80 29.08
N SER A 507 -3.09 4.68 29.93
CA SER A 507 -3.25 3.54 30.85
C SER A 507 -3.73 2.28 30.11
N GLN A 508 -3.73 1.13 30.80
CA GLN A 508 -4.18 -0.13 30.21
C GLN A 508 -5.68 -0.11 29.85
N GLU A 509 -6.46 0.66 30.59
CA GLU A 509 -7.92 0.83 30.47
C GLU A 509 -8.30 1.80 29.33
N GLU A 510 -7.41 2.72 28.97
CA GLU A 510 -7.60 3.67 27.86
C GLU A 510 -7.30 3.06 26.48
N ILE A 511 -6.56 1.94 26.44
CA ILE A 511 -6.20 1.22 25.22
C ILE A 511 -7.40 0.39 24.73
N THR A 512 -8.20 0.97 23.84
CA THR A 512 -9.41 0.32 23.30
C THR A 512 -9.13 -0.50 22.04
N LEU A 513 -9.68 -1.73 21.97
CA LEU A 513 -9.71 -2.55 20.76
C LEU A 513 -10.80 -2.06 19.79
N ARG A 514 -10.47 -1.86 18.51
CA ARG A 514 -11.42 -1.38 17.47
C ARG A 514 -11.25 -2.13 16.16
N GLY A 515 -12.33 -2.78 15.71
CA GLY A 515 -12.37 -3.46 14.42
C GLY A 515 -11.38 -4.63 14.30
N HIS A 516 -10.96 -4.90 13.07
CA HIS A 516 -10.02 -5.96 12.71
C HIS A 516 -9.05 -5.47 11.64
N ALA A 517 -7.79 -5.88 11.72
CA ALA A 517 -6.75 -5.56 10.75
C ALA A 517 -6.03 -6.82 10.24
N PHE A 518 -5.59 -6.77 8.98
CA PHE A 518 -4.68 -7.73 8.36
C PHE A 518 -3.45 -6.99 7.83
N GLU A 519 -2.28 -7.61 7.94
CA GLU A 519 -1.08 -7.27 7.19
C GLU A 519 -0.69 -8.45 6.29
N ALA A 520 -0.18 -8.15 5.09
CA ALA A 520 0.39 -9.13 4.18
C ALA A 520 1.74 -8.63 3.67
N ARG A 521 2.78 -9.45 3.84
CA ARG A 521 4.15 -9.10 3.41
C ARG A 521 4.32 -9.37 1.92
N ILE A 522 4.47 -8.31 1.14
CA ILE A 522 4.69 -8.37 -0.31
C ILE A 522 6.19 -8.60 -0.56
N TYR A 523 6.54 -9.81 -1.00
CA TYR A 523 7.93 -10.25 -1.21
C TYR A 523 8.25 -10.42 -2.69
N ALA A 524 9.48 -10.08 -3.08
CA ALA A 524 10.11 -10.49 -4.33
C ALA A 524 10.58 -11.95 -4.23
N GLU A 525 9.63 -12.89 -4.28
CA GLU A 525 9.87 -14.34 -4.31
C GLU A 525 9.03 -14.97 -5.44
N ASP A 526 9.44 -16.12 -5.97
CA ASP A 526 8.62 -16.94 -6.88
C ASP A 526 8.02 -18.17 -6.16
N PRO A 527 6.74 -18.13 -5.74
CA PRO A 527 6.11 -19.24 -5.04
C PRO A 527 6.13 -20.56 -5.81
N ASN A 528 6.05 -20.49 -7.15
CA ASN A 528 6.09 -21.66 -8.04
C ASN A 528 7.46 -22.34 -8.09
N ASN A 529 8.51 -21.64 -7.68
CA ASN A 529 9.89 -22.10 -7.66
C ASN A 529 10.41 -22.18 -6.22
N ASN A 530 9.67 -22.88 -5.34
CA ASN A 530 9.99 -23.08 -3.92
C ASN A 530 10.17 -21.78 -3.10
N PHE A 531 9.57 -20.68 -3.54
CA PHE A 531 9.78 -19.31 -3.01
C PHE A 531 11.24 -18.84 -3.11
N MET A 532 11.90 -19.12 -4.25
CA MET A 532 13.21 -18.55 -4.55
C MET A 532 13.14 -17.01 -4.51
N PRO A 533 14.00 -16.31 -3.73
CA PRO A 533 14.03 -14.86 -3.71
C PRO A 533 14.58 -14.30 -5.02
N GLY A 534 13.95 -13.25 -5.53
CA GLY A 534 14.34 -12.52 -6.73
C GLY A 534 15.10 -11.22 -6.42
N ALA A 535 16.03 -10.86 -7.29
CA ALA A 535 16.74 -9.58 -7.27
C ALA A 535 16.73 -8.95 -8.67
N GLY A 536 16.71 -7.62 -8.74
CA GLY A 536 16.61 -6.87 -10.00
C GLY A 536 15.56 -5.74 -9.99
N PRO A 537 15.29 -5.11 -11.15
CA PRO A 537 14.58 -3.82 -11.23
C PRO A 537 13.05 -3.93 -11.16
N LEU A 538 12.42 -2.99 -10.45
CA LEU A 538 10.97 -2.80 -10.40
C LEU A 538 10.49 -1.95 -11.58
N VAL A 539 10.52 -2.55 -12.78
CA VAL A 539 10.17 -1.93 -14.08
C VAL A 539 8.80 -1.26 -14.07
N HIS A 540 7.82 -1.87 -13.39
CA HIS A 540 6.57 -1.22 -13.00
C HIS A 540 6.25 -1.55 -11.55
N LEU A 541 5.79 -0.55 -10.80
CA LEU A 541 5.24 -0.71 -9.46
C LEU A 541 4.08 0.27 -9.29
N SER A 542 2.87 -0.27 -9.22
CA SER A 542 1.68 0.42 -8.71
C SER A 542 1.16 -0.34 -7.50
N THR A 543 0.82 0.38 -6.43
CA THR A 543 0.17 -0.16 -5.24
C THR A 543 -1.33 0.16 -5.27
N PRO A 544 -2.17 -0.51 -4.47
CA PRO A 544 -3.45 0.06 -4.05
C PRO A 544 -3.27 1.49 -3.52
N ARG A 545 -4.29 2.32 -3.73
CA ARG A 545 -4.34 3.69 -3.19
C ARG A 545 -4.51 3.65 -1.67
N ALA A 546 -3.59 4.29 -0.96
CA ALA A 546 -3.70 4.45 0.49
C ALA A 546 -4.91 5.33 0.88
N ASP A 547 -5.58 4.95 1.97
CA ASP A 547 -6.71 5.65 2.60
C ASP A 547 -6.65 5.48 4.13
N LEU A 548 -7.63 6.00 4.88
CA LEU A 548 -7.66 5.89 6.37
C LEU A 548 -7.65 4.44 6.91
N THR A 549 -7.93 3.47 6.03
CA THR A 549 -8.10 2.05 6.32
C THR A 549 -7.36 1.14 5.31
N THR A 550 -6.59 1.71 4.37
CA THR A 550 -5.61 1.02 3.51
C THR A 550 -4.25 1.71 3.68
N ARG A 551 -3.28 1.01 4.25
CA ARG A 551 -1.96 1.55 4.59
C ARG A 551 -0.88 0.71 3.94
N ILE A 552 0.08 1.38 3.30
CA ILE A 552 1.19 0.74 2.57
C ILE A 552 2.49 1.21 3.21
N GLU A 553 3.18 0.31 3.89
CA GLU A 553 4.53 0.55 4.39
C GLU A 553 5.51 -0.03 3.37
N THR A 554 6.30 0.82 2.71
CA THR A 554 7.31 0.43 1.73
C THR A 554 8.55 1.31 1.84
N GLY A 555 9.67 0.81 1.30
CA GLY A 555 10.92 1.52 1.12
C GLY A 555 11.48 1.44 -0.30
N VAL A 556 10.61 1.16 -1.29
CA VAL A 556 10.95 1.15 -2.72
C VAL A 556 9.87 1.87 -3.55
N ARG A 557 10.28 2.35 -4.73
CA ARG A 557 9.43 3.00 -5.75
C ARG A 557 9.64 2.34 -7.12
N GLN A 558 8.77 2.66 -8.09
CA GLN A 558 8.97 2.24 -9.48
C GLN A 558 10.33 2.73 -10.00
N GLY A 559 11.12 1.83 -10.58
CA GLY A 559 12.47 2.09 -11.07
C GLY A 559 13.59 1.79 -10.08
N ASP A 560 13.30 1.53 -8.81
CA ASP A 560 14.30 1.01 -7.85
C ASP A 560 14.65 -0.47 -8.15
N GLU A 561 15.73 -0.96 -7.53
CA GLU A 561 16.19 -2.35 -7.65
C GLU A 561 16.07 -3.09 -6.31
N VAL A 562 15.51 -4.31 -6.32
CA VAL A 562 15.58 -5.21 -5.16
C VAL A 562 16.96 -5.87 -5.16
N SER A 563 17.83 -5.45 -4.25
CA SER A 563 19.21 -5.91 -4.17
C SER A 563 19.34 -7.31 -3.54
N MET A 564 20.20 -8.15 -4.12
CA MET A 564 20.55 -9.49 -3.61
C MET A 564 21.22 -9.52 -2.22
N HIS A 565 21.59 -8.36 -1.66
CA HIS A 565 22.29 -8.26 -0.38
C HIS A 565 21.37 -8.21 0.86
N TYR A 566 20.05 -8.06 0.66
CA TYR A 566 19.10 -7.75 1.72
C TYR A 566 17.83 -8.59 1.65
N ASP A 567 16.95 -8.39 2.64
CA ASP A 567 15.61 -8.97 2.67
C ASP A 567 14.78 -8.53 1.43
N PRO A 568 14.07 -9.45 0.75
CA PRO A 568 13.34 -9.19 -0.49
C PRO A 568 11.94 -8.57 -0.31
N MET A 569 11.58 -8.07 0.88
CA MET A 569 10.28 -7.43 1.12
C MET A 569 10.17 -6.09 0.38
N ILE A 570 9.23 -6.02 -0.56
CA ILE A 570 8.88 -4.83 -1.34
C ILE A 570 8.03 -3.88 -0.47
N ALA A 571 7.00 -4.42 0.19
CA ALA A 571 6.04 -3.64 0.96
C ALA A 571 5.30 -4.51 1.96
N LYS A 572 4.58 -3.86 2.88
CA LYS A 572 3.57 -4.46 3.75
C LYS A 572 2.24 -3.81 3.40
N LEU A 573 1.28 -4.62 2.95
CA LEU A 573 -0.09 -4.19 2.73
C LEU A 573 -0.86 -4.36 4.03
N VAL A 574 -1.33 -3.26 4.62
CA VAL A 574 -2.10 -3.26 5.86
C VAL A 574 -3.50 -2.74 5.59
N VAL A 575 -4.52 -3.49 6.01
CA VAL A 575 -5.93 -3.09 5.85
C VAL A 575 -6.67 -3.20 7.18
N TRP A 576 -7.71 -2.38 7.35
CA TRP A 576 -8.58 -2.41 8.53
C TRP A 576 -10.06 -2.32 8.11
N ALA A 577 -10.94 -2.94 8.89
CA ALA A 577 -12.38 -2.73 8.82
C ALA A 577 -13.05 -2.92 10.20
N ALA A 578 -14.38 -2.76 10.27
CA ALA A 578 -15.16 -2.96 11.48
C ALA A 578 -15.18 -4.42 12.00
N ASP A 579 -14.90 -5.40 11.13
CA ASP A 579 -14.90 -6.83 11.42
C ASP A 579 -13.92 -7.59 10.52
N ARG A 580 -13.63 -8.85 10.86
CA ARG A 580 -12.69 -9.72 10.13
C ARG A 580 -13.08 -9.97 8.67
N GLN A 581 -14.35 -10.19 8.36
CA GLN A 581 -14.77 -10.55 7.00
C GLN A 581 -14.75 -9.33 6.08
N ALA A 582 -15.10 -8.15 6.59
CA ALA A 582 -14.92 -6.89 5.87
C ALA A 582 -13.42 -6.58 5.65
N ALA A 583 -12.57 -6.80 6.66
CA ALA A 583 -11.12 -6.58 6.55
C ALA A 583 -10.48 -7.56 5.54
N LEU A 584 -10.88 -8.83 5.55
CA LEU A 584 -10.41 -9.87 4.63
C LEU A 584 -10.90 -9.62 3.19
N THR A 585 -12.13 -9.13 3.03
CA THR A 585 -12.65 -8.68 1.72
C THR A 585 -11.84 -7.49 1.20
N LYS A 586 -11.49 -6.53 2.06
CA LYS A 586 -10.63 -5.40 1.73
C LYS A 586 -9.18 -5.81 1.43
N LEU A 587 -8.64 -6.83 2.10
CA LEU A 587 -7.33 -7.42 1.80
C LEU A 587 -7.31 -7.99 0.38
N LYS A 588 -8.24 -8.89 0.07
CA LYS A 588 -8.41 -9.50 -1.28
C LYS A 588 -8.62 -8.45 -2.37
N TYR A 589 -9.38 -7.39 -2.10
CA TYR A 589 -9.52 -6.26 -3.03
C TYR A 589 -8.19 -5.54 -3.26
N SER A 590 -7.49 -5.18 -2.18
CA SER A 590 -6.26 -4.36 -2.23
C SER A 590 -5.09 -5.11 -2.86
N LEU A 591 -4.96 -6.42 -2.61
CA LEU A 591 -3.99 -7.28 -3.28
C LEU A 591 -4.17 -7.27 -4.81
N ARG A 592 -5.43 -7.34 -5.30
CA ARG A 592 -5.76 -7.25 -6.74
C ARG A 592 -5.51 -5.88 -7.38
N GLN A 593 -5.07 -4.87 -6.62
CA GLN A 593 -4.70 -3.55 -7.14
C GLN A 593 -3.18 -3.36 -7.24
N TYR A 594 -2.37 -4.27 -6.68
CA TYR A 594 -0.94 -4.27 -6.94
C TYR A 594 -0.65 -4.66 -8.39
N ASN A 595 0.21 -3.90 -9.04
CA ASN A 595 0.76 -4.22 -10.35
C ASN A 595 2.28 -4.10 -10.25
N ILE A 596 2.99 -5.24 -10.27
CA ILE A 596 4.45 -5.30 -10.16
C ILE A 596 4.99 -6.04 -11.38
N VAL A 597 5.97 -5.44 -12.07
CA VAL A 597 6.63 -6.03 -13.25
C VAL A 597 8.13 -5.85 -13.13
N GLY A 598 8.88 -6.91 -13.47
CA GLY A 598 10.34 -6.95 -13.42
C GLY A 598 10.86 -8.12 -12.58
N LEU A 599 10.14 -8.45 -11.51
CA LEU A 599 10.40 -9.58 -10.60
C LEU A 599 9.16 -10.46 -10.44
N HIS A 600 9.38 -11.71 -10.03
CA HIS A 600 8.33 -12.54 -9.46
C HIS A 600 7.96 -12.03 -8.06
N THR A 601 6.71 -12.21 -7.66
CA THR A 601 6.23 -11.82 -6.33
C THR A 601 5.26 -12.84 -5.75
N ASN A 602 5.06 -12.79 -4.43
CA ASN A 602 4.12 -13.66 -3.72
C ASN A 602 2.64 -13.23 -3.77
N ILE A 603 2.27 -12.20 -4.56
CA ILE A 603 0.92 -11.61 -4.54
C ILE A 603 -0.17 -12.60 -4.90
N ASP A 604 0.02 -13.42 -5.94
CA ASP A 604 -0.98 -14.42 -6.35
C ASP A 604 -1.16 -15.52 -5.28
N PHE A 605 -0.08 -15.90 -4.60
CA PHE A 605 -0.13 -16.82 -3.45
C PHE A 605 -0.87 -16.19 -2.26
N LEU A 606 -0.64 -14.91 -1.96
CA LEU A 606 -1.40 -14.17 -0.94
C LEU A 606 -2.90 -14.07 -1.28
N LEU A 607 -3.25 -13.98 -2.57
CA LEU A 607 -4.64 -14.00 -3.05
C LEU A 607 -5.29 -15.38 -2.89
N SER A 608 -4.58 -16.47 -3.22
CA SER A 608 -5.05 -17.84 -2.96
C SER A 608 -5.25 -18.09 -1.46
N LEU A 609 -4.30 -17.64 -0.63
CA LEU A 609 -4.33 -17.83 0.82
C LEU A 609 -5.47 -17.05 1.48
N SER A 610 -5.59 -15.75 1.19
CA SER A 610 -6.67 -14.91 1.73
C SER A 610 -8.07 -15.24 1.20
N GLY A 611 -8.17 -16.10 0.18
CA GLY A 611 -9.42 -16.71 -0.31
C GLY A 611 -9.62 -18.18 0.05
N HIS A 612 -8.75 -18.78 0.87
CA HIS A 612 -8.84 -20.18 1.25
C HIS A 612 -9.93 -20.40 2.33
N PRO A 613 -10.85 -21.37 2.20
CA PRO A 613 -12.00 -21.53 3.11
C PRO A 613 -11.61 -21.58 4.60
N GLU A 614 -10.60 -22.38 4.95
CA GLU A 614 -10.11 -22.48 6.34
C GLU A 614 -9.51 -21.16 6.86
N PHE A 615 -8.92 -20.33 5.97
CA PHE A 615 -8.44 -18.99 6.35
C PHE A 615 -9.61 -18.01 6.55
N GLU A 616 -10.67 -18.10 5.73
CA GLU A 616 -11.90 -17.30 5.93
C GLU A 616 -12.61 -17.68 7.24
N ALA A 617 -12.64 -18.97 7.59
CA ALA A 617 -13.15 -19.47 8.86
C ALA A 617 -12.29 -19.04 10.08
N GLY A 618 -10.99 -18.79 9.87
CA GLY A 618 -10.04 -18.49 10.94
C GLY A 618 -9.39 -19.73 11.58
N ASN A 619 -9.47 -20.88 10.91
CA ASN A 619 -8.88 -22.15 11.30
C ASN A 619 -7.38 -22.19 10.94
N VAL A 620 -6.61 -21.25 11.51
CA VAL A 620 -5.17 -21.09 11.25
C VAL A 620 -4.32 -21.83 12.29
N HIS A 621 -3.16 -22.32 11.86
CA HIS A 621 -2.13 -23.01 12.66
C HIS A 621 -0.78 -22.95 11.91
N THR A 622 0.34 -23.25 12.57
CA THR A 622 1.69 -23.06 11.99
C THR A 622 1.98 -23.89 10.74
N ASP A 623 1.24 -24.97 10.53
CA ASP A 623 1.41 -25.90 9.40
C ASP A 623 0.37 -25.70 8.28
N PHE A 624 -0.41 -24.62 8.33
CA PHE A 624 -1.46 -24.30 7.35
C PHE A 624 -0.96 -24.29 5.90
N ILE A 625 0.19 -23.64 5.64
CA ILE A 625 0.77 -23.54 4.28
C ILE A 625 1.27 -24.92 3.78
N PRO A 626 2.03 -25.71 4.57
CA PRO A 626 2.32 -27.11 4.25
C PRO A 626 1.08 -27.97 3.99
N GLN A 627 0.04 -27.85 4.82
CA GLN A 627 -1.19 -28.64 4.72
C GLN A 627 -1.97 -28.37 3.42
N HIS A 628 -2.18 -27.10 3.10
CA HIS A 628 -2.97 -26.66 1.94
C HIS A 628 -2.13 -26.34 0.69
N HIS A 629 -0.88 -26.80 0.63
CA HIS A 629 0.09 -26.44 -0.41
C HIS A 629 -0.45 -26.59 -1.85
N LYS A 630 -1.22 -27.65 -2.14
CA LYS A 630 -1.78 -27.89 -3.49
C LYS A 630 -2.88 -26.91 -3.89
N GLU A 631 -3.59 -26.37 -2.91
CA GLU A 631 -4.70 -25.42 -3.09
C GLU A 631 -4.17 -23.98 -3.16
N LEU A 632 -3.13 -23.68 -2.38
CA LEU A 632 -2.46 -22.38 -2.34
C LEU A 632 -1.52 -22.15 -3.53
N LEU A 633 -0.92 -23.21 -4.08
CA LEU A 633 0.01 -23.20 -5.20
C LEU A 633 -0.46 -24.15 -6.32
N PRO A 634 -1.56 -23.81 -7.02
CA PRO A 634 -2.06 -24.62 -8.13
C PRO A 634 -1.16 -24.50 -9.37
N ASP A 635 -1.08 -25.57 -10.18
CA ASP A 635 -0.31 -25.58 -11.41
C ASP A 635 -0.72 -24.45 -12.37
N ARG A 636 0.28 -23.78 -12.97
CA ARG A 636 0.07 -22.71 -13.96
C ARG A 636 -0.66 -23.25 -15.19
N LYS A 637 -1.96 -22.98 -15.27
CA LYS A 637 -2.79 -23.19 -16.47
C LYS A 637 -2.34 -22.23 -17.58
N THR A 638 -2.51 -22.64 -18.84
CA THR A 638 -2.30 -21.77 -20.00
C THR A 638 -3.22 -20.54 -19.92
N THR A 639 -2.71 -19.36 -20.28
CA THR A 639 -3.50 -18.14 -20.26
C THR A 639 -4.69 -18.25 -21.22
N ALA A 640 -5.91 -17.97 -20.73
CA ALA A 640 -7.12 -18.04 -21.54
C ALA A 640 -7.07 -17.02 -22.70
N LYS A 641 -7.70 -17.37 -23.84
CA LYS A 641 -7.61 -16.59 -25.09
C LYS A 641 -8.08 -15.15 -24.90
N GLU A 642 -9.08 -14.95 -24.05
CA GLU A 642 -9.70 -13.69 -23.67
C GLU A 642 -8.66 -12.72 -23.08
N PHE A 643 -7.81 -13.20 -22.15
CA PHE A 643 -6.76 -12.39 -21.54
C PHE A 643 -5.63 -12.06 -22.54
N LEU A 644 -5.29 -12.98 -23.44
CA LEU A 644 -4.34 -12.71 -24.52
C LEU A 644 -4.87 -11.65 -25.50
N CYS A 645 -6.18 -11.69 -25.81
CA CYS A 645 -6.84 -10.66 -26.63
C CYS A 645 -6.90 -9.31 -25.90
N GLN A 646 -7.21 -9.29 -24.60
CA GLN A 646 -7.16 -8.07 -23.78
C GLN A 646 -5.75 -7.47 -23.72
N ALA A 647 -4.70 -8.30 -23.59
CA ALA A 647 -3.31 -7.85 -23.62
C ALA A 647 -2.91 -7.26 -24.98
N ALA A 648 -3.30 -7.92 -26.09
CA ALA A 648 -3.10 -7.39 -27.44
C ALA A 648 -3.85 -6.06 -27.66
N LEU A 649 -5.10 -5.94 -27.18
CA LEU A 649 -5.87 -4.70 -27.22
C LEU A 649 -5.21 -3.58 -26.40
N GLY A 650 -4.72 -3.89 -25.19
CA GLY A 650 -4.00 -2.93 -24.36
C GLY A 650 -2.74 -2.37 -25.04
N LEU A 651 -2.00 -3.22 -25.77
CA LEU A 651 -0.87 -2.78 -26.59
C LEU A 651 -1.30 -1.87 -27.75
N ILE A 652 -2.39 -2.21 -28.45
CA ILE A 652 -2.94 -1.38 -29.55
C ILE A 652 -3.43 -0.01 -29.04
N LEU A 653 -4.11 0.02 -27.89
CA LEU A 653 -4.55 1.27 -27.26
C LEU A 653 -3.35 2.12 -26.80
N LYS A 654 -2.27 1.50 -26.33
CA LYS A 654 -1.01 2.17 -25.99
C LYS A 654 -0.31 2.75 -27.22
N GLU A 655 -0.22 2.00 -28.31
CA GLU A 655 0.30 2.47 -29.60
C GLU A 655 -0.52 3.65 -30.14
N LYS A 656 -1.86 3.56 -30.07
CA LYS A 656 -2.78 4.63 -30.42
C LYS A 656 -2.51 5.88 -29.58
N ALA A 657 -2.41 5.77 -28.26
CA ALA A 657 -2.15 6.91 -27.38
C ALA A 657 -0.81 7.59 -27.68
N VAL A 658 0.25 6.81 -27.91
CA VAL A 658 1.58 7.33 -28.33
C VAL A 658 1.49 8.05 -29.69
N SER A 659 0.72 7.51 -30.64
CA SER A 659 0.53 8.12 -31.95
C SER A 659 -0.29 9.42 -31.88
N ASP A 660 -1.31 9.46 -31.03
CA ASP A 660 -2.13 10.65 -30.84
C ASP A 660 -1.37 11.77 -30.10
N VAL A 661 -0.39 11.44 -29.24
CA VAL A 661 0.60 12.42 -28.72
C VAL A 661 1.56 12.88 -29.83
N PHE A 662 2.07 11.96 -30.65
CA PHE A 662 2.99 12.29 -31.75
C PHE A 662 2.37 13.28 -32.76
N LYS A 663 1.10 13.08 -33.15
CA LYS A 663 0.34 14.01 -34.00
C LYS A 663 0.33 15.45 -33.49
N ILE A 664 0.32 15.64 -32.18
CA ILE A 664 0.25 16.98 -31.57
C ILE A 664 1.63 17.67 -31.64
N GLN A 665 2.71 16.88 -31.74
CA GLN A 665 4.09 17.34 -31.84
C GLN A 665 4.57 17.53 -33.30
N THR A 666 3.85 17.00 -34.29
CA THR A 666 4.16 17.22 -35.72
C THR A 666 3.67 18.58 -36.23
N GLN A 667 4.35 19.14 -37.23
CA GLN A 667 3.95 20.39 -37.88
C GLN A 667 2.61 20.29 -38.61
N ASP A 668 2.32 19.10 -39.16
CA ASP A 668 0.98 18.71 -39.63
C ASP A 668 0.34 17.79 -38.59
N GLN A 669 -0.65 18.30 -37.86
CA GLN A 669 -1.41 17.54 -36.85
C GLN A 669 -2.56 16.72 -37.47
N TYR A 670 -2.92 17.02 -38.72
CA TYR A 670 -4.00 16.35 -39.46
C TYR A 670 -3.46 15.23 -40.37
N SER A 671 -2.14 15.02 -40.38
CA SER A 671 -1.48 14.07 -41.25
C SER A 671 -2.03 12.65 -41.09
N PRO A 672 -2.57 12.02 -42.16
CA PRO A 672 -3.08 10.66 -42.06
C PRO A 672 -1.97 9.65 -41.74
N PHE A 673 -0.72 9.96 -42.12
CA PHE A 673 0.47 9.14 -41.89
C PHE A 673 0.92 9.09 -40.42
N ALA A 674 0.51 10.06 -39.60
CA ALA A 674 0.76 10.05 -38.16
C ALA A 674 -0.25 9.19 -37.37
N SER A 675 -1.15 8.46 -38.06
CA SER A 675 -2.23 7.67 -37.44
C SER A 675 -1.98 6.16 -37.51
N SER A 676 -1.88 5.51 -36.34
CA SER A 676 -1.74 4.05 -36.18
C SER A 676 -3.07 3.27 -36.31
N ASN A 677 -4.12 3.87 -36.87
CA ASN A 677 -5.45 3.24 -37.03
C ASN A 677 -5.50 2.09 -38.06
N GLY A 678 -4.36 1.68 -38.62
CA GLY A 678 -4.27 0.54 -39.54
C GLY A 678 -4.97 0.73 -40.88
N ARG A 679 -5.49 1.93 -41.22
CA ARG A 679 -6.43 2.08 -42.35
C ARG A 679 -5.83 1.60 -43.68
N ARG A 680 -6.66 0.91 -44.46
CA ARG A 680 -6.44 0.45 -45.83
C ARG A 680 -7.70 0.75 -46.64
N LEU A 681 -7.59 0.88 -47.97
CA LEU A 681 -8.73 1.27 -48.82
C LEU A 681 -9.69 0.10 -49.05
N ASN A 682 -9.20 -1.02 -49.57
CA ASN A 682 -10.06 -2.10 -50.07
C ASN A 682 -10.18 -3.28 -49.08
N ILE A 683 -9.16 -3.51 -48.26
CA ILE A 683 -9.06 -4.63 -47.29
C ILE A 683 -9.15 -4.13 -45.84
N CYS A 684 -9.46 -5.01 -44.90
CA CYS A 684 -9.13 -4.77 -43.48
C CYS A 684 -7.61 -4.96 -43.29
N TYR A 685 -7.03 -4.32 -42.28
CA TYR A 685 -5.63 -4.55 -41.91
C TYR A 685 -5.55 -5.61 -40.82
N SER A 686 -4.78 -6.67 -41.07
CA SER A 686 -4.51 -7.72 -40.11
C SER A 686 -3.02 -7.77 -39.78
N ARG A 687 -2.68 -8.00 -38.51
CA ARG A 687 -1.30 -8.21 -38.06
C ARG A 687 -1.24 -9.28 -36.98
N ASN A 688 -0.14 -10.03 -36.95
CA ASN A 688 0.14 -10.98 -35.87
C ASN A 688 0.94 -10.28 -34.77
N MET A 689 0.48 -10.38 -33.52
CA MET A 689 1.17 -9.87 -32.34
C MET A 689 1.66 -11.05 -31.52
N THR A 690 2.98 -11.23 -31.43
CA THR A 690 3.58 -12.31 -30.62
C THR A 690 3.68 -11.86 -29.15
N LEU A 691 2.81 -12.40 -28.31
CA LEU A 691 2.86 -12.26 -26.86
C LEU A 691 3.71 -13.38 -26.25
N ARG A 692 4.12 -13.23 -24.99
CA ARG A 692 4.84 -14.28 -24.23
C ARG A 692 4.06 -14.70 -22.99
N ASP A 693 3.54 -15.92 -23.00
CA ASP A 693 2.95 -16.57 -21.83
C ASP A 693 4.04 -17.40 -21.11
N GLY A 694 4.73 -16.76 -20.17
CA GLY A 694 5.82 -17.39 -19.41
C GLY A 694 7.02 -17.71 -20.30
N LYS A 695 7.16 -18.98 -20.69
CA LYS A 695 8.19 -19.46 -21.63
C LYS A 695 7.67 -19.59 -23.07
N ASN A 696 6.35 -19.60 -23.27
CA ASN A 696 5.72 -19.83 -24.57
C ASN A 696 5.53 -18.52 -25.31
N ASN A 697 5.87 -18.47 -26.60
CA ASN A 697 5.48 -17.37 -27.48
C ASN A 697 4.13 -17.72 -28.13
N VAL A 698 3.12 -16.86 -27.97
CA VAL A 698 1.76 -17.05 -28.53
C VAL A 698 1.48 -15.94 -29.53
N ALA A 699 1.21 -16.31 -30.78
CA ALA A 699 0.76 -15.36 -31.79
C ALA A 699 -0.74 -15.07 -31.61
N VAL A 700 -1.10 -13.80 -31.57
CA VAL A 700 -2.49 -13.32 -31.64
C VAL A 700 -2.67 -12.59 -32.97
N ALA A 701 -3.43 -13.17 -33.89
CA ALA A 701 -3.87 -12.48 -35.10
C ALA A 701 -4.93 -11.43 -34.73
N VAL A 702 -4.69 -10.16 -35.07
CA VAL A 702 -5.62 -9.05 -34.85
C VAL A 702 -6.01 -8.41 -36.17
N THR A 703 -7.30 -8.27 -36.43
CA THR A 703 -7.86 -7.56 -37.58
C THR A 703 -8.53 -6.26 -37.15
N TYR A 704 -8.21 -5.19 -37.88
CA TYR A 704 -8.70 -3.82 -37.69
C TYR A 704 -9.94 -3.65 -38.59
N ASN A 705 -11.12 -3.56 -37.98
CA ASN A 705 -12.39 -3.55 -38.69
C ASN A 705 -12.77 -2.13 -39.16
N ARG A 706 -13.66 -2.04 -40.15
CA ARG A 706 -14.04 -0.76 -40.80
C ARG A 706 -14.85 0.19 -39.90
N ASP A 707 -15.51 -0.36 -38.88
CA ASP A 707 -16.24 0.33 -37.81
C ASP A 707 -15.31 0.88 -36.70
N GLY A 708 -14.04 0.47 -36.68
CA GLY A 708 -13.08 0.76 -35.61
C GLY A 708 -13.05 -0.26 -34.47
N SER A 709 -13.74 -1.40 -34.58
CA SER A 709 -13.58 -2.53 -33.65
C SER A 709 -12.37 -3.39 -34.01
N TYR A 710 -11.99 -4.29 -33.08
CA TYR A 710 -10.90 -5.25 -33.29
C TYR A 710 -11.44 -6.68 -33.18
N SER A 711 -11.22 -7.49 -34.20
CA SER A 711 -11.45 -8.93 -34.15
C SER A 711 -10.14 -9.65 -33.85
N MET A 712 -10.16 -10.56 -32.88
CA MET A 712 -9.00 -11.35 -32.49
C MET A 712 -9.27 -12.84 -32.73
N GLN A 713 -8.25 -13.68 -32.52
CA GLN A 713 -8.06 -14.83 -33.39
C GLN A 713 -9.18 -15.88 -33.39
N ASP A 714 -9.48 -16.37 -34.60
CA ASP A 714 -10.60 -17.24 -34.97
C ASP A 714 -11.99 -16.58 -34.97
N GLY A 715 -12.07 -15.25 -34.86
CA GLY A 715 -13.31 -14.47 -35.05
C GLY A 715 -14.36 -14.61 -33.94
N SER A 716 -14.26 -15.66 -33.13
CA SER A 716 -15.08 -15.95 -31.95
C SER A 716 -15.01 -14.88 -30.85
N ILE A 717 -13.98 -14.02 -30.86
CA ILE A 717 -13.82 -12.90 -29.92
C ILE A 717 -13.66 -11.59 -30.70
N GLN A 718 -14.76 -10.85 -30.84
CA GLN A 718 -14.78 -9.46 -31.31
C GLN A 718 -14.83 -8.52 -30.10
N ILE A 719 -13.88 -7.58 -30.01
CA ILE A 719 -13.83 -6.59 -28.93
C ILE A 719 -13.96 -5.19 -29.53
N GLY A 720 -15.13 -4.58 -29.32
CA GLY A 720 -15.38 -3.17 -29.64
C GLY A 720 -14.93 -2.24 -28.52
N ILE A 721 -14.39 -1.08 -28.88
CA ILE A 721 -14.38 0.07 -27.96
C ILE A 721 -15.81 0.61 -27.91
N PRO A 722 -16.43 0.82 -26.73
CA PRO A 722 -17.79 1.34 -26.65
C PRO A 722 -17.86 2.75 -27.25
N VAL A 723 -18.54 2.88 -28.38
CA VAL A 723 -18.79 4.17 -29.04
C VAL A 723 -19.75 4.99 -28.16
N PRO A 724 -19.43 6.25 -27.82
CA PRO A 724 -20.32 7.09 -27.02
C PRO A 724 -21.71 7.22 -27.68
N ARG A 725 -22.80 7.14 -26.90
CA ARG A 725 -24.19 7.10 -27.40
C ARG A 725 -24.57 8.24 -28.36
N TYR A 726 -23.91 9.41 -28.26
CA TYR A 726 -24.14 10.51 -29.19
C TYR A 726 -23.55 10.26 -30.59
N LEU A 727 -22.45 9.50 -30.69
CA LEU A 727 -21.84 9.11 -31.97
C LEU A 727 -22.58 7.95 -32.65
N SER A 728 -23.11 6.98 -31.90
CA SER A 728 -23.88 5.86 -32.49
C SER A 728 -25.16 6.34 -33.21
N SER A 729 -25.74 7.46 -32.75
CA SER A 729 -26.90 8.09 -33.42
C SER A 729 -26.61 8.65 -34.82
N ALA A 730 -25.33 8.80 -35.20
CA ALA A 730 -24.92 9.26 -36.53
C ALA A 730 -24.63 8.12 -37.52
N SER A 731 -24.66 6.85 -37.07
CA SER A 731 -24.39 5.66 -37.87
C SER A 731 -25.61 4.77 -38.16
N SER A 732 -26.73 5.00 -37.47
CA SER A 732 -28.02 4.33 -37.71
C SER A 732 -28.85 5.10 -38.72
N GLY A 733 -28.71 4.76 -40.01
CA GLY A 733 -29.62 5.24 -41.05
C GLY A 733 -30.96 4.50 -41.01
N GLU A 734 -31.81 4.81 -40.01
CA GLU A 734 -33.14 4.23 -39.91
C GLU A 734 -34.03 4.68 -41.07
N THR A 735 -34.44 3.72 -41.89
CA THR A 735 -35.27 3.93 -43.08
C THR A 735 -36.73 4.14 -42.70
N GLN A 736 -37.09 5.33 -42.21
CA GLN A 736 -38.51 5.72 -42.12
C GLN A 736 -39.15 5.60 -43.52
N GLY A 737 -40.29 4.90 -43.62
CA GLY A 737 -40.82 4.31 -44.86
C GLY A 737 -41.38 5.26 -45.93
N GLY A 738 -40.98 6.53 -45.95
CA GLY A 738 -41.43 7.55 -46.90
C GLY A 738 -40.29 8.21 -47.68
N ALA A 739 -40.60 8.76 -48.86
CA ALA A 739 -39.64 9.57 -49.59
C ALA A 739 -39.57 10.98 -48.97
N ALA A 740 -38.42 11.36 -48.41
CA ALA A 740 -38.22 12.64 -47.73
C ALA A 740 -37.27 13.59 -48.49
N ALA A 741 -37.40 14.90 -48.23
CA ALA A 741 -36.61 15.94 -48.86
C ALA A 741 -35.12 15.87 -48.44
N PRO A 742 -34.16 15.66 -49.36
CA PRO A 742 -32.73 15.57 -49.00
C PRO A 742 -32.14 16.93 -48.57
N MET A 743 -32.77 18.03 -48.99
CA MET A 743 -32.41 19.42 -48.71
C MET A 743 -33.66 20.32 -48.76
N THR A 744 -33.57 21.55 -48.24
CA THR A 744 -34.65 22.53 -48.37
C THR A 744 -34.71 23.03 -49.82
N GLY A 745 -35.90 23.02 -50.42
CA GLY A 745 -36.12 23.39 -51.83
C GLY A 745 -37.58 23.73 -52.11
N THR A 746 -37.87 24.12 -53.35
CA THR A 746 -39.25 24.36 -53.83
C THR A 746 -39.67 23.18 -54.69
N ILE A 747 -40.85 22.63 -54.45
CA ILE A 747 -41.42 21.56 -55.26
C ILE A 747 -41.82 22.15 -56.61
N GLU A 748 -41.24 21.63 -57.68
CA GLU A 748 -41.53 22.10 -59.04
C GLU A 748 -42.62 21.26 -59.69
N LYS A 749 -42.49 19.93 -59.65
CA LYS A 749 -43.42 18.98 -60.28
C LYS A 749 -43.72 17.81 -59.36
N VAL A 750 -44.96 17.32 -59.38
CA VAL A 750 -45.41 16.14 -58.62
C VAL A 750 -46.01 15.12 -59.60
N PHE A 751 -45.34 13.98 -59.76
CA PHE A 751 -45.72 12.95 -60.73
C PHE A 751 -46.78 11.96 -60.22
N VAL A 752 -47.01 11.91 -58.91
CA VAL A 752 -47.82 10.88 -58.24
C VAL A 752 -48.91 11.48 -57.36
N LYS A 753 -49.98 10.71 -57.13
CA LYS A 753 -51.14 11.04 -56.30
C LYS A 753 -51.38 9.93 -55.27
N ALA A 754 -52.21 10.21 -54.27
CA ALA A 754 -52.66 9.16 -53.35
C ALA A 754 -53.48 8.11 -54.12
N GLY A 755 -53.17 6.83 -53.92
CA GLY A 755 -53.71 5.68 -54.64
C GLY A 755 -52.84 5.21 -55.83
N ASP A 756 -51.84 5.96 -56.27
CA ASP A 756 -50.96 5.53 -57.37
C ASP A 756 -49.99 4.45 -56.90
N ARG A 757 -49.86 3.36 -57.67
CA ARG A 757 -48.88 2.29 -57.43
C ARG A 757 -47.63 2.50 -58.27
N VAL A 758 -46.47 2.59 -57.61
CA VAL A 758 -45.17 2.93 -58.22
C VAL A 758 -44.12 1.87 -57.92
N LYS A 759 -43.14 1.71 -58.82
CA LYS A 759 -42.02 0.78 -58.69
C LYS A 759 -40.78 1.48 -58.14
N ALA A 760 -39.88 0.70 -57.54
CA ALA A 760 -38.59 1.22 -57.07
C ALA A 760 -37.81 1.91 -58.22
N GLY A 761 -37.42 3.17 -58.01
CA GLY A 761 -36.72 3.99 -59.00
C GLY A 761 -37.61 4.91 -59.87
N ASP A 762 -38.94 4.79 -59.79
CA ASP A 762 -39.88 5.69 -60.48
C ASP A 762 -39.80 7.12 -59.92
N PRO A 763 -39.95 8.17 -60.75
CA PRO A 763 -39.90 9.55 -60.30
C PRO A 763 -41.18 9.94 -59.56
N LEU A 764 -41.05 10.48 -58.34
CA LEU A 764 -42.17 10.90 -57.51
C LEU A 764 -42.40 12.42 -57.59
N VAL A 765 -41.33 13.19 -57.39
CA VAL A 765 -41.37 14.65 -57.21
C VAL A 765 -40.08 15.28 -57.73
N VAL A 766 -40.16 16.37 -58.49
CA VAL A 766 -39.00 17.25 -58.78
C VAL A 766 -39.01 18.40 -57.80
N MET A 767 -37.86 18.68 -57.18
CA MET A 767 -37.65 19.92 -56.43
C MET A 767 -36.49 20.73 -57.00
N ILE A 768 -36.64 22.04 -57.04
CA ILE A 768 -35.54 22.97 -57.32
C ILE A 768 -34.90 23.37 -55.99
N ALA A 769 -33.59 23.12 -55.87
CA ALA A 769 -32.76 23.63 -54.78
C ALA A 769 -31.44 24.17 -55.36
N MET A 770 -30.96 25.32 -54.87
CA MET A 770 -29.71 25.94 -55.34
C MET A 770 -29.62 26.17 -56.88
N LYS A 771 -30.77 26.39 -57.54
CA LYS A 771 -30.94 26.47 -59.02
C LYS A 771 -30.70 25.15 -59.79
N MET A 772 -30.68 24.00 -59.11
CA MET A 772 -30.61 22.68 -59.72
C MET A 772 -31.93 21.92 -59.50
N GLU A 773 -32.38 21.18 -60.52
CA GLU A 773 -33.48 20.22 -60.41
C GLU A 773 -32.99 18.93 -59.74
N HIS A 774 -33.77 18.43 -58.77
CA HIS A 774 -33.54 17.16 -58.09
C HIS A 774 -34.81 16.31 -58.14
N THR A 775 -34.80 15.28 -58.99
CA THR A 775 -35.86 14.28 -59.06
C THR A 775 -35.73 13.28 -57.92
N ILE A 776 -36.66 13.33 -56.98
CA ILE A 776 -36.83 12.35 -55.90
C ILE A 776 -37.55 11.13 -56.46
N LYS A 777 -37.02 9.94 -56.19
CA LYS A 777 -37.48 8.65 -56.72
C LYS A 777 -38.02 7.74 -55.62
N ALA A 778 -38.86 6.78 -56.01
CA ALA A 778 -39.40 5.75 -55.14
C ALA A 778 -38.28 4.85 -54.58
N PRO A 779 -38.14 4.70 -53.24
CA PRO A 779 -37.12 3.85 -52.64
C PRO A 779 -37.47 2.35 -52.68
N LYS A 780 -38.76 2.02 -52.80
CA LYS A 780 -39.31 0.66 -52.93
C LYS A 780 -40.51 0.68 -53.90
N GLU A 781 -41.00 -0.50 -54.31
CA GLU A 781 -42.36 -0.60 -54.88
C GLU A 781 -43.41 -0.42 -53.76
N GLY A 782 -44.58 0.14 -54.11
CA GLY A 782 -45.73 0.25 -53.21
C GLY A 782 -46.80 1.22 -53.71
N THR A 783 -47.92 1.27 -52.99
CA THR A 783 -48.98 2.29 -53.19
C THR A 783 -48.61 3.57 -52.45
N VAL A 784 -48.83 4.72 -53.09
CA VAL A 784 -48.70 6.04 -52.46
C VAL A 784 -49.94 6.30 -51.59
N LYS A 785 -49.75 6.33 -50.27
CA LYS A 785 -50.79 6.67 -49.28
C LYS A 785 -51.10 8.16 -49.28
N LYS A 786 -50.07 9.00 -49.41
CA LYS A 786 -50.19 10.47 -49.30
C LYS A 786 -49.03 11.21 -49.95
N VAL A 787 -49.32 12.37 -50.53
CA VAL A 787 -48.32 13.37 -50.94
C VAL A 787 -48.54 14.63 -50.10
N PHE A 788 -47.48 15.15 -49.47
CA PHE A 788 -47.59 16.23 -48.49
C PHE A 788 -47.52 17.65 -49.08
N TYR A 789 -46.97 17.80 -50.28
CA TYR A 789 -46.70 19.09 -50.91
C TYR A 789 -47.30 19.17 -52.31
N LYS A 790 -47.74 20.38 -52.71
CA LYS A 790 -48.17 20.68 -54.08
C LYS A 790 -47.04 21.38 -54.84
N GLU A 791 -47.14 21.42 -56.16
CA GLU A 791 -46.27 22.22 -57.01
C GLU A 791 -46.28 23.70 -56.56
N GLY A 792 -45.11 24.34 -56.58
CA GLY A 792 -44.87 25.67 -56.00
C GLY A 792 -44.64 25.71 -54.49
N SER A 793 -44.88 24.62 -53.74
CA SER A 793 -44.69 24.62 -52.27
C SER A 793 -43.21 24.55 -51.87
N GLN A 794 -42.82 25.24 -50.79
CA GLN A 794 -41.48 25.09 -50.21
C GLN A 794 -41.45 23.93 -49.20
N ALA A 795 -40.54 22.98 -49.39
CA ALA A 795 -40.31 21.86 -48.47
C ALA A 795 -38.97 22.04 -47.74
N ASN A 796 -38.95 21.76 -46.43
CA ASN A 796 -37.72 21.80 -45.62
C ASN A 796 -36.95 20.49 -45.70
N ARG A 797 -35.63 20.54 -45.46
CA ARG A 797 -34.77 19.36 -45.34
C ARG A 797 -35.34 18.35 -44.33
N HIS A 798 -35.34 17.08 -44.72
CA HIS A 798 -35.95 15.94 -44.02
C HIS A 798 -37.48 15.98 -43.84
N ALA A 799 -38.20 16.93 -44.45
CA ALA A 799 -39.66 16.85 -44.49
C ALA A 799 -40.12 15.68 -45.37
N PRO A 800 -41.15 14.91 -44.96
CA PRO A 800 -41.71 13.84 -45.78
C PRO A 800 -42.42 14.43 -47.00
N LEU A 801 -42.13 13.90 -48.20
CA LEU A 801 -42.75 14.33 -49.46
C LEU A 801 -43.87 13.37 -49.86
N VAL A 802 -43.61 12.07 -49.76
CA VAL A 802 -44.52 10.98 -50.13
C VAL A 802 -44.51 9.90 -49.05
N GLU A 803 -45.70 9.56 -48.56
CA GLU A 803 -45.99 8.45 -47.65
C GLU A 803 -46.45 7.24 -48.47
N PHE A 804 -45.95 6.04 -48.15
CA PHE A 804 -46.42 4.79 -48.73
C PHE A 804 -47.44 4.11 -47.81
N GLU A 805 -48.23 3.20 -48.37
CA GLU A 805 -49.01 2.27 -47.56
C GLU A 805 -48.08 1.25 -46.87
N GLU A 806 -48.47 0.80 -45.70
CA GLU A 806 -47.79 -0.25 -44.94
C GLU A 806 -48.44 -1.59 -45.34
N GLU A 807 -47.63 -2.54 -45.79
CA GLU A 807 -48.10 -3.90 -46.09
C GLU A 807 -48.04 -4.72 -44.80
N ASP A 808 -49.19 -5.16 -44.28
CA ASP A 808 -49.29 -5.99 -43.07
C ASP A 808 -48.55 -7.33 -43.26
N SER A 809 -47.29 -7.38 -42.84
CA SER A 809 -46.41 -8.55 -43.00
C SER A 809 -46.63 -9.64 -41.93
N ASP A 810 -47.85 -9.77 -41.41
CA ASP A 810 -48.18 -10.58 -40.23
C ASP A 810 -49.18 -11.70 -40.56
N ARG A 811 -48.79 -12.58 -41.51
CA ARG A 811 -49.51 -13.83 -41.87
C ARG A 811 -48.68 -14.79 -42.75
N ARG A 812 -47.65 -15.44 -42.19
CA ARG A 812 -47.01 -16.66 -42.78
C ARG A 812 -45.99 -17.35 -41.85
N GLU A 813 -46.45 -17.89 -40.73
CA GLU A 813 -45.69 -18.92 -40.00
C GLU A 813 -46.68 -19.89 -39.33
N ALA A 814 -47.35 -20.70 -40.16
CA ALA A 814 -48.31 -21.74 -39.78
C ALA A 814 -48.58 -22.69 -40.96
N ASP A 815 -47.59 -23.53 -41.29
CA ASP A 815 -47.70 -24.90 -41.85
C ASP A 815 -46.28 -25.44 -42.16
#